data_AF-A0A1G0QKR8-F1
#
_entry.id   AF-A0A1G0QKR8-F1
#
_cell.length_a   1.000
_cell.length_b   1.000
_cell.length_c   1.000
_cell.angle_alpha   90.00
_cell.angle_beta   90.00
_cell.angle_gamma   90.00
#
_symmetry.space_group_name_H-M   'P 1'
#
loop_
_entity.id
_entity.type
_entity.pdbx_description
1 polymer ?
#
loop_
_entity_poly.entity_id
_entity_poly.type
_entity_poly.pdbx_seq_one_letter_code
_entity_poly.pdbx_strand_id
1 'polypeptide(L)'
;MKEFINKYVKICPKTGKFRGFRTVKGLSCFILPFIGFAALLWIILRVISKPSRINYPCVKAAMPFAAGFIQNLTVFLISLFAFTRIKKSFPKNQYVLAALLVTFTIGGTYFSDNNPELNNQYPTIYQNPNEPVGEAKGIFPGRVVWVHNPDATNENCDPMEEGNSYFEPKNNNQDVIDQMLSQAIQSLTGKTSDSEAWDAIFKFHNNTRGKGEVGYQAGEKVFIKMNATSAWSGNYNDDDLTKVYEGWWGNVNRYYGLSESSPAFILSVLRQLVNNANVAQEDIYIGDPMKFIYQHIYEYLRAEFPNVHYLDHTGHTNLGRELAVKGTTPLIKYSDRGTVLVSNGNPVYEDRLYKIYEEMEYMLNLPQMKGHVRGGVTMFAKNHFGSHTRDGANHLHNGLMKPGETGLTTRPGYGLYRVQVDLMGHEILGKKNLVYLMDALWSTDHELNPPTKFQSEPFNNDWTSSIFASFDPVAIESVGYDFIRTEFTKERYPSSYENVVDVIQMEGVCDYLEQAADSANWPEGIQYDPENDGTILGSLGVHEHWNNSVDKQYSRDLDTTAKGIELIKLGKVTSVQHSPVAMDFKLNQNYPNPFNPATTISFNLNKSAQVKLSIYDALGRLVKVLLNDQLSEGHHNIEWNSTNSSGASVGSGVYIYKITVEAENKLFSQSKKMILIK
;
A
#
# COMPACT_ATOMS: atom_id res chain seq x y z
N MET A 1 22.44 -10.87 -59.40
CA MET A 1 22.92 -11.49 -58.15
C MET A 1 23.96 -10.64 -57.41
N LYS A 2 25.00 -10.10 -58.07
CA LYS A 2 26.00 -9.19 -57.43
C LYS A 2 25.41 -7.90 -56.85
N GLU A 3 24.44 -7.27 -57.54
CA GLU A 3 23.76 -6.07 -57.01
C GLU A 3 22.91 -6.36 -55.77
N PHE A 4 22.28 -7.53 -55.68
CA PHE A 4 21.50 -7.95 -54.52
C PHE A 4 22.41 -8.15 -53.30
N ILE A 5 23.55 -8.81 -53.49
CA ILE A 5 24.52 -9.05 -52.41
C ILE A 5 25.09 -7.72 -51.90
N ASN A 6 25.47 -6.79 -52.77
CA ASN A 6 25.96 -5.46 -52.35
C ASN A 6 24.91 -4.59 -51.66
N LYS A 7 23.62 -4.79 -51.97
CA LYS A 7 22.51 -4.03 -51.38
C LYS A 7 22.15 -4.51 -49.97
N TYR A 8 22.30 -5.81 -49.69
CA TYR A 8 21.78 -6.41 -48.45
C TYR A 8 22.86 -6.99 -47.53
N VAL A 9 24.09 -7.17 -48.00
CA VAL A 9 25.19 -7.79 -47.24
C VAL A 9 26.32 -6.79 -47.00
N LYS A 10 26.81 -6.68 -45.77
CA LYS A 10 28.02 -5.92 -45.40
C LYS A 10 29.23 -6.84 -45.58
N ILE A 11 30.13 -6.47 -46.48
CA ILE A 11 31.40 -7.17 -46.73
C ILE A 11 32.55 -6.21 -46.43
N CYS A 12 33.61 -6.69 -45.78
CA CYS A 12 34.80 -5.89 -45.51
C CYS A 12 35.55 -5.56 -46.81
N PRO A 13 35.78 -4.28 -47.16
CA PRO A 13 36.39 -3.90 -48.44
C PRO A 13 37.84 -4.38 -48.63
N LYS A 14 38.60 -4.52 -47.53
CA LYS A 14 40.01 -4.96 -47.56
C LYS A 14 40.18 -6.48 -47.61
N THR A 15 39.26 -7.26 -47.03
CA THR A 15 39.46 -8.71 -46.83
C THR A 15 38.40 -9.58 -47.48
N GLY A 16 37.33 -9.01 -48.04
CA GLY A 16 36.24 -9.77 -48.68
C GLY A 16 35.37 -10.60 -47.72
N LYS A 17 35.62 -10.55 -46.40
CA LYS A 17 34.87 -11.34 -45.41
C LYS A 17 33.51 -10.72 -45.05
N PHE A 18 32.50 -11.57 -44.87
CA PHE A 18 31.16 -11.22 -44.43
C PHE A 18 31.17 -10.60 -43.02
N ARG A 19 30.43 -9.50 -42.84
CA ARG A 19 30.34 -8.73 -41.58
C ARG A 19 28.90 -8.54 -41.07
N GLY A 20 27.88 -9.08 -41.74
CA GLY A 20 26.47 -8.97 -41.36
C GLY A 20 25.56 -8.45 -42.48
N PHE A 21 24.27 -8.26 -42.19
CA PHE A 21 23.29 -7.73 -43.15
C PHE A 21 23.04 -6.22 -42.97
N ARG A 22 22.62 -5.53 -44.03
CA ARG A 22 22.13 -4.14 -43.97
C ARG A 22 20.63 -4.15 -43.63
N THR A 23 20.19 -3.31 -42.70
CA THR A 23 18.78 -3.18 -42.30
C THR A 23 17.94 -2.67 -43.48
N VAL A 24 16.92 -3.43 -43.86
CA VAL A 24 16.00 -3.10 -44.98
C VAL A 24 14.72 -2.52 -44.39
N LYS A 25 14.50 -1.20 -44.56
CA LYS A 25 13.19 -0.59 -44.25
C LYS A 25 12.12 -1.22 -45.16
N GLY A 26 11.07 -1.80 -44.56
CA GLY A 26 9.87 -2.28 -45.26
C GLY A 26 9.75 -3.80 -45.46
N LEU A 27 10.78 -4.60 -45.14
CA LEU A 27 10.67 -6.07 -45.26
C LEU A 27 9.86 -6.72 -44.11
N SER A 28 9.73 -6.03 -42.98
CA SER A 28 9.00 -6.50 -41.79
C SER A 28 7.51 -6.70 -42.04
N CYS A 29 6.89 -5.93 -42.95
CA CYS A 29 5.47 -6.03 -43.28
C CYS A 29 5.08 -7.39 -43.88
N PHE A 30 6.00 -8.05 -44.59
CA PHE A 30 5.74 -9.36 -45.18
C PHE A 30 6.22 -10.51 -44.30
N ILE A 31 7.26 -10.32 -43.49
CA ILE A 31 7.83 -11.41 -42.68
C ILE A 31 6.92 -11.77 -41.50
N LEU A 32 6.29 -10.78 -40.86
CA LEU A 32 5.46 -10.98 -39.67
C LEU A 32 4.24 -11.91 -39.91
N PRO A 33 3.46 -11.76 -41.01
CA PRO A 33 2.38 -12.70 -41.32
C PRO A 33 2.84 -14.14 -41.55
N PHE A 34 3.99 -14.33 -42.21
CA PHE A 34 4.52 -15.68 -42.44
C PHE A 34 5.00 -16.34 -41.14
N ILE A 35 5.65 -15.58 -40.25
CA ILE A 35 6.06 -16.07 -38.92
C ILE A 35 4.83 -16.44 -38.10
N GLY A 36 3.81 -15.57 -38.06
CA GLY A 36 2.59 -15.82 -37.31
C GLY A 36 1.78 -17.02 -37.84
N PHE A 37 1.71 -17.20 -39.17
CA PHE A 37 1.08 -18.38 -39.78
C PHE A 37 1.86 -19.66 -39.50
N ALA A 38 3.20 -19.63 -39.61
CA ALA A 38 4.05 -20.77 -39.29
C ALA A 38 3.95 -21.15 -37.80
N ALA A 39 3.88 -20.17 -36.91
CA ALA A 39 3.64 -20.37 -35.48
C ALA A 39 2.28 -21.02 -35.23
N LEU A 40 1.22 -20.54 -35.89
CA LEU A 40 -0.12 -21.12 -35.78
C LEU A 40 -0.16 -22.58 -36.24
N LEU A 41 0.39 -22.89 -37.43
CA LEU A 41 0.49 -24.26 -37.94
C LEU A 41 1.28 -25.16 -37.00
N TRP A 42 2.40 -24.67 -36.49
CA TRP A 42 3.26 -25.41 -35.58
C TRP A 42 2.56 -25.72 -34.24
N ILE A 43 1.81 -24.77 -33.68
CA ILE A 43 0.98 -24.98 -32.47
C ILE A 43 -0.12 -26.01 -32.76
N ILE A 44 -0.86 -25.85 -33.86
CA ILE A 44 -1.95 -26.76 -34.25
C ILE A 44 -1.43 -28.20 -34.37
N LEU A 45 -0.33 -28.41 -35.11
CA LEU A 45 0.28 -29.74 -35.29
C LEU A 45 0.75 -30.36 -33.96
N ARG A 46 1.29 -29.55 -33.05
CA ARG A 46 1.83 -30.03 -31.76
C ARG A 46 0.74 -30.29 -30.72
N VAL A 47 -0.28 -29.44 -30.64
CA VAL A 47 -1.33 -29.49 -29.62
C VAL A 47 -2.45 -30.47 -29.99
N ILE A 48 -2.85 -30.56 -31.26
CA ILE A 48 -3.88 -31.54 -31.69
C ILE A 48 -3.41 -32.98 -31.45
N SER A 49 -2.13 -33.26 -31.72
CA SER A 49 -1.57 -34.61 -31.50
C SER A 49 -1.45 -34.99 -30.02
N LYS A 50 -1.34 -34.01 -29.10
CA LYS A 50 -1.35 -34.23 -27.64
C LYS A 50 -1.67 -32.92 -26.91
N PRO A 51 -2.87 -32.74 -26.35
CA PRO A 51 -3.30 -31.47 -25.75
C PRO A 51 -2.40 -30.95 -24.62
N SER A 52 -1.76 -31.85 -23.86
CA SER A 52 -0.86 -31.47 -22.76
C SER A 52 0.38 -30.67 -23.20
N ARG A 53 0.72 -30.66 -24.49
CA ARG A 53 1.88 -29.93 -25.03
C ARG A 53 1.69 -28.41 -25.06
N ILE A 54 0.48 -27.91 -24.81
CA ILE A 54 0.20 -26.48 -24.72
C ILE A 54 1.07 -25.76 -23.66
N ASN A 55 1.51 -26.49 -22.64
CA ASN A 55 2.33 -25.95 -21.54
C ASN A 55 3.82 -25.88 -21.85
N TYR A 56 4.28 -26.38 -23.01
CA TYR A 56 5.71 -26.42 -23.32
C TYR A 56 6.26 -25.01 -23.60
N PRO A 57 7.50 -24.68 -23.16
CA PRO A 57 8.08 -23.35 -23.32
C PRO A 57 8.09 -22.86 -24.78
N CYS A 58 8.39 -23.75 -25.73
CA CYS A 58 8.37 -23.42 -27.15
C CYS A 58 6.97 -23.14 -27.71
N VAL A 59 5.93 -23.81 -27.17
CA VAL A 59 4.52 -23.55 -27.52
C VAL A 59 4.05 -22.23 -26.96
N LYS A 60 4.38 -21.94 -25.69
CA LYS A 60 4.13 -20.63 -25.06
C LYS A 60 4.84 -19.48 -25.79
N ALA A 61 6.08 -19.67 -26.22
CA ALA A 61 6.83 -18.67 -27.00
C ALA A 61 6.22 -18.40 -28.39
N ALA A 62 5.57 -19.39 -29.00
CA ALA A 62 4.92 -19.25 -30.31
C ALA A 62 3.51 -18.63 -30.22
N MET A 63 2.85 -18.69 -29.05
CA MET A 63 1.46 -18.22 -28.87
C MET A 63 1.25 -16.75 -29.24
N PRO A 64 2.09 -15.78 -28.83
CA PRO A 64 1.89 -14.37 -29.18
C PRO A 64 1.90 -14.13 -30.70
N PHE A 65 2.77 -14.84 -31.43
CA PHE A 65 2.88 -14.73 -32.89
C PHE A 65 1.65 -15.32 -33.60
N ALA A 66 1.15 -16.47 -33.12
CA ALA A 66 -0.07 -17.08 -33.66
C ALA A 66 -1.32 -16.25 -33.35
N ALA A 67 -1.44 -15.71 -32.13
CA ALA A 67 -2.54 -14.85 -31.72
C ALA A 67 -2.57 -13.55 -32.55
N GLY A 68 -1.41 -12.91 -32.74
CA GLY A 68 -1.29 -11.73 -33.60
C GLY A 68 -1.67 -12.01 -35.05
N PHE A 69 -1.38 -13.21 -35.57
CA PHE A 69 -1.82 -13.60 -36.92
C PHE A 69 -3.34 -13.80 -37.01
N ILE A 70 -3.95 -14.49 -36.04
CA ILE A 70 -5.40 -14.69 -35.98
C ILE A 70 -6.10 -13.33 -35.88
N GLN A 71 -5.62 -12.43 -35.04
CA GLN A 71 -6.19 -11.08 -34.88
C GLN A 71 -6.15 -10.30 -36.21
N ASN A 72 -5.01 -10.29 -36.90
CA ASN A 72 -4.89 -9.66 -38.22
C ASN A 72 -5.82 -10.29 -39.26
N LEU A 73 -5.94 -11.62 -39.26
CA LEU A 73 -6.84 -12.33 -40.18
C LEU A 73 -8.31 -12.00 -39.90
N THR A 74 -8.71 -11.95 -38.63
CA THR A 74 -10.06 -11.58 -38.21
C THR A 74 -10.39 -10.16 -38.60
N VAL A 75 -9.49 -9.20 -38.37
CA VAL A 75 -9.65 -7.81 -38.81
C VAL A 75 -9.77 -7.74 -40.34
N PHE A 76 -8.90 -8.43 -41.07
CA PHE A 76 -8.97 -8.49 -42.53
C PHE A 76 -10.29 -9.07 -43.04
N LEU A 77 -10.78 -10.16 -42.44
CA LEU A 77 -12.05 -10.78 -42.80
C LEU A 77 -13.26 -9.89 -42.46
N ILE A 78 -13.24 -9.21 -41.31
CA ILE A 78 -14.26 -8.22 -40.94
C ILE A 78 -14.24 -7.05 -41.92
N SER A 79 -13.06 -6.53 -42.27
CA SER A 79 -12.92 -5.47 -43.28
C SER A 79 -13.40 -5.93 -44.66
N LEU A 80 -13.12 -7.16 -45.07
CA LEU A 80 -13.58 -7.73 -46.34
C LEU A 80 -15.11 -7.96 -46.35
N PHE A 81 -15.67 -8.40 -45.22
CA PHE A 81 -17.12 -8.55 -45.04
C PHE A 81 -17.84 -7.20 -45.03
N ALA A 82 -17.29 -6.22 -44.33
CA ALA A 82 -17.76 -4.83 -44.37
C ALA A 82 -17.68 -4.28 -45.81
N PHE A 83 -16.57 -4.51 -46.52
CA PHE A 83 -16.39 -4.07 -47.90
C PHE A 83 -17.41 -4.70 -48.85
N THR A 84 -17.67 -6.01 -48.74
CA THR A 84 -18.64 -6.73 -49.58
C THR A 84 -20.09 -6.34 -49.28
N ARG A 85 -20.42 -5.97 -48.03
CA ARG A 85 -21.73 -5.41 -47.68
C ARG A 85 -21.91 -3.95 -48.10
N ILE A 86 -20.88 -3.12 -47.95
CA ILE A 86 -20.92 -1.69 -48.31
C ILE A 86 -21.00 -1.51 -49.84
N LYS A 87 -20.40 -2.42 -50.62
CA LYS A 87 -20.47 -2.40 -52.10
C LYS A 87 -21.89 -2.51 -52.66
N LYS A 88 -22.86 -3.01 -51.87
CA LYS A 88 -24.27 -3.12 -52.27
C LYS A 88 -25.12 -1.87 -51.98
N SER A 89 -24.64 -0.89 -51.20
CA SER A 89 -25.52 0.16 -50.66
C SER A 89 -25.04 1.62 -50.79
N PHE A 90 -24.00 1.97 -51.55
CA PHE A 90 -23.66 3.38 -51.78
C PHE A 90 -23.11 3.70 -53.19
N PRO A 91 -23.54 4.80 -53.83
CA PRO A 91 -22.97 5.29 -55.07
C PRO A 91 -21.85 6.35 -54.86
N LYS A 92 -20.78 6.22 -55.66
CA LYS A 92 -19.93 7.28 -56.26
C LYS A 92 -19.08 8.25 -55.40
N ASN A 93 -18.58 7.89 -54.20
CA ASN A 93 -17.47 8.70 -53.64
C ASN A 93 -16.38 7.91 -52.91
N GLN A 94 -15.38 7.48 -53.67
CA GLN A 94 -14.22 6.71 -53.23
C GLN A 94 -13.36 7.38 -52.13
N TYR A 95 -13.42 8.71 -52.02
CA TYR A 95 -12.64 9.48 -51.05
C TYR A 95 -13.21 9.43 -49.62
N VAL A 96 -14.53 9.32 -49.48
CA VAL A 96 -15.19 9.17 -48.17
C VAL A 96 -14.88 7.80 -47.57
N LEU A 97 -14.78 6.77 -48.41
CA LEU A 97 -14.43 5.42 -48.00
C LEU A 97 -12.96 5.32 -47.52
N ALA A 98 -12.03 6.02 -48.20
CA ALA A 98 -10.64 6.10 -47.76
C ALA A 98 -10.49 6.85 -46.43
N ALA A 99 -11.24 7.93 -46.22
CA ALA A 99 -11.26 8.66 -44.96
C ALA A 99 -11.82 7.83 -43.79
N LEU A 100 -12.88 7.05 -44.04
CA LEU A 100 -13.45 6.12 -43.05
C LEU A 100 -12.52 4.96 -42.70
N LEU A 101 -11.75 4.46 -43.67
CA LEU A 101 -10.76 3.40 -43.43
C LEU A 101 -9.55 3.92 -42.64
N VAL A 102 -9.05 5.12 -42.94
CA VAL A 102 -7.95 5.73 -42.17
C VAL A 102 -8.40 6.03 -40.74
N THR A 103 -9.64 6.52 -40.54
CA THR A 103 -10.20 6.73 -39.19
C THR A 103 -10.47 5.44 -38.44
N PHE A 104 -10.85 4.34 -39.10
CA PHE A 104 -10.97 3.03 -38.45
C PHE A 104 -9.62 2.37 -38.14
N THR A 105 -8.57 2.64 -38.93
CA THR A 105 -7.23 2.07 -38.69
C THR A 105 -6.50 2.84 -37.58
N ILE A 106 -6.65 4.17 -37.55
CA ILE A 106 -6.16 5.02 -36.46
C ILE A 106 -7.01 4.83 -35.21
N GLY A 107 -8.33 4.72 -35.35
CA GLY A 107 -9.24 4.40 -34.25
C GLY A 107 -8.99 3.00 -33.67
N GLY A 108 -8.79 1.99 -34.51
CA GLY A 108 -8.50 0.62 -34.06
C GLY A 108 -7.15 0.46 -33.35
N THR A 109 -6.15 1.28 -33.70
CA THR A 109 -4.88 1.34 -32.95
C THR A 109 -5.02 2.12 -31.64
N TYR A 110 -5.78 3.22 -31.63
CA TYR A 110 -6.08 3.98 -30.41
C TYR A 110 -7.00 3.24 -29.41
N PHE A 111 -7.87 2.35 -29.89
CA PHE A 111 -8.70 1.46 -29.07
C PHE A 111 -7.97 0.18 -28.64
N SER A 112 -6.94 -0.26 -29.37
CA SER A 112 -6.10 -1.41 -28.97
C SER A 112 -5.11 -1.05 -27.86
N ASP A 113 -4.61 0.19 -27.81
CA ASP A 113 -3.77 0.68 -26.71
C ASP A 113 -4.60 1.10 -25.48
N ASN A 114 -5.90 1.33 -25.65
CA ASN A 114 -6.83 1.69 -24.56
C ASN A 114 -7.81 0.55 -24.24
N ASN A 115 -7.37 -0.71 -24.33
CA ASN A 115 -8.21 -1.82 -23.90
C ASN A 115 -8.23 -1.84 -22.36
N PRO A 116 -9.31 -1.36 -21.68
CA PRO A 116 -9.32 -1.24 -20.24
C PRO A 116 -9.53 -2.60 -19.57
N GLU A 117 -9.76 -3.66 -20.34
CA GLU A 117 -10.07 -5.02 -19.84
C GLU A 117 -8.82 -5.85 -19.49
N LEU A 118 -7.60 -5.31 -19.62
CA LEU A 118 -6.40 -5.87 -18.96
C LEU A 118 -6.11 -5.22 -17.60
N ASN A 119 -6.87 -4.18 -17.23
CA ASN A 119 -6.90 -3.65 -15.87
C ASN A 119 -8.17 -4.15 -15.17
N ASN A 120 -8.01 -4.55 -13.92
CA ASN A 120 -9.08 -4.74 -12.93
C ASN A 120 -9.82 -6.08 -12.94
N GLN A 121 -9.08 -7.16 -12.72
CA GLN A 121 -9.48 -8.15 -11.72
C GLN A 121 -8.22 -8.77 -11.11
N TYR A 122 -7.63 -8.08 -10.14
CA TYR A 122 -6.54 -8.65 -9.34
C TYR A 122 -7.16 -9.65 -8.35
N PRO A 123 -6.80 -10.94 -8.42
CA PRO A 123 -7.47 -11.99 -7.65
C PRO A 123 -7.23 -12.00 -6.14
N THR A 124 -7.16 -10.88 -5.39
CA THR A 124 -6.83 -10.82 -3.93
C THR A 124 -6.51 -12.20 -3.33
N ILE A 125 -5.27 -12.68 -3.47
CA ILE A 125 -4.85 -13.84 -2.68
C ILE A 125 -4.95 -13.38 -1.22
N TYR A 126 -6.07 -13.77 -0.63
CA TYR A 126 -6.37 -13.67 0.77
C TYR A 126 -5.40 -14.66 1.42
N GLN A 127 -4.29 -14.16 1.97
CA GLN A 127 -3.69 -14.91 3.07
C GLN A 127 -4.75 -15.03 4.14
N ASN A 128 -4.95 -16.25 4.62
CA ASN A 128 -5.93 -16.44 5.66
C ASN A 128 -5.45 -15.65 6.88
N PRO A 129 -6.38 -14.99 7.59
CA PRO A 129 -6.09 -14.44 8.89
C PRO A 129 -5.41 -15.45 9.82
N ASN A 130 -4.54 -14.96 10.70
CA ASN A 130 -3.95 -15.73 11.77
C ASN A 130 -3.11 -16.94 11.31
N GLU A 131 -2.43 -16.81 10.17
CA GLU A 131 -1.42 -17.75 9.69
C GLU A 131 -0.02 -17.12 9.77
N PRO A 132 0.63 -17.12 10.95
CA PRO A 132 1.92 -16.45 11.14
C PRO A 132 3.06 -17.13 10.39
N VAL A 133 3.83 -16.34 9.67
CA VAL A 133 5.07 -16.74 8.99
C VAL A 133 6.26 -15.96 9.55
N GLY A 134 7.44 -16.60 9.60
CA GLY A 134 8.65 -16.03 10.17
C GLY A 134 8.78 -16.16 11.70
N GLU A 135 9.71 -15.40 12.27
CA GLU A 135 10.11 -15.48 13.67
C GLU A 135 9.95 -14.12 14.35
N ALA A 136 9.01 -14.08 15.28
CA ALA A 136 8.67 -12.89 16.05
C ALA A 136 9.89 -12.35 16.84
N LYS A 137 10.11 -11.04 16.83
CA LYS A 137 11.24 -10.35 17.51
C LYS A 137 10.75 -9.43 18.64
N GLY A 138 11.66 -9.08 19.56
CA GLY A 138 11.39 -8.14 20.65
C GLY A 138 11.49 -8.74 22.05
N ILE A 139 11.42 -7.88 23.08
CA ILE A 139 11.32 -8.28 24.49
C ILE A 139 10.11 -9.20 24.71
N PHE A 140 8.98 -8.83 24.12
CA PHE A 140 7.82 -9.68 23.93
C PHE A 140 7.71 -9.98 22.43
N PRO A 141 8.10 -11.18 21.97
CA PRO A 141 8.23 -11.48 20.55
C PRO A 141 6.95 -11.19 19.74
N GLY A 142 7.03 -10.32 18.73
CA GLY A 142 5.91 -10.00 17.83
C GLY A 142 4.91 -9.00 18.42
N ARG A 143 5.23 -8.38 19.56
CA ARG A 143 4.39 -7.34 20.15
C ARG A 143 4.43 -6.06 19.32
N VAL A 144 3.23 -5.61 18.93
CA VAL A 144 2.99 -4.27 18.40
C VAL A 144 2.08 -3.55 19.38
N VAL A 145 2.51 -2.39 19.87
CA VAL A 145 1.67 -1.51 20.71
C VAL A 145 1.05 -0.46 19.82
N TRP A 146 -0.27 -0.32 19.88
CA TRP A 146 -1.04 0.72 19.23
C TRP A 146 -1.74 1.56 20.29
N VAL A 147 -1.36 2.84 20.37
CA VAL A 147 -2.00 3.81 21.26
C VAL A 147 -2.85 4.75 20.41
N HIS A 148 -4.16 4.80 20.66
CA HIS A 148 -5.09 5.71 19.99
C HIS A 148 -5.78 6.62 20.99
N ASN A 149 -5.69 7.93 20.78
CA ASN A 149 -6.43 8.91 21.56
C ASN A 149 -6.90 10.07 20.67
N PRO A 150 -8.22 10.22 20.42
CA PRO A 150 -8.73 11.28 19.55
C PRO A 150 -8.44 12.69 20.10
N ASP A 151 -8.23 12.83 21.42
CA ASP A 151 -7.88 14.12 22.04
C ASP A 151 -6.47 14.61 21.65
N ALA A 152 -5.66 13.78 20.97
CA ALA A 152 -4.30 14.11 20.52
C ALA A 152 -4.29 15.11 19.36
N THR A 153 -5.35 15.13 18.56
CA THR A 153 -5.46 15.92 17.32
C THR A 153 -6.74 16.74 17.33
N ASN A 154 -6.69 17.96 16.79
CA ASN A 154 -7.90 18.78 16.66
C ASN A 154 -8.80 18.25 15.53
N GLU A 155 -9.99 17.75 15.88
CA GLU A 155 -11.01 17.29 14.93
C GLU A 155 -11.39 18.35 13.87
N ASN A 156 -11.22 19.65 14.19
CA ASN A 156 -11.56 20.79 13.33
C ASN A 156 -10.38 21.31 12.51
N CYS A 157 -9.22 20.62 12.53
CA CYS A 157 -8.11 20.92 11.65
C CYS A 157 -8.55 20.90 10.18
N ASP A 158 -8.11 21.88 9.39
CA ASP A 158 -8.18 21.81 7.94
C ASP A 158 -6.74 21.81 7.41
N PRO A 159 -6.19 20.63 7.02
CA PRO A 159 -4.84 20.53 6.52
C PRO A 159 -4.52 21.49 5.35
N MET A 160 -5.54 21.89 4.60
CA MET A 160 -5.42 22.72 3.41
C MET A 160 -5.59 24.21 3.70
N GLU A 161 -5.91 24.60 4.92
CA GLU A 161 -6.08 26.00 5.32
C GLU A 161 -4.78 26.55 5.93
N GLU A 162 -4.33 27.70 5.42
CA GLU A 162 -3.16 28.41 5.94
C GLU A 162 -3.34 28.72 7.44
N GLY A 163 -2.31 28.42 8.24
CA GLY A 163 -2.35 28.58 9.70
C GLY A 163 -3.35 27.66 10.42
N ASN A 164 -3.99 26.69 9.76
CA ASN A 164 -4.85 25.68 10.39
C ASN A 164 -4.48 24.23 9.98
N SER A 165 -3.28 24.04 9.43
CA SER A 165 -2.84 22.72 8.98
C SER A 165 -2.44 21.78 10.12
N TYR A 166 -2.24 20.51 9.80
CA TYR A 166 -1.98 19.45 10.79
C TYR A 166 -0.66 19.64 11.56
N PHE A 167 0.30 20.36 11.00
CA PHE A 167 1.58 20.65 11.64
C PHE A 167 1.53 21.85 12.59
N GLU A 168 0.40 22.54 12.68
CA GLU A 168 0.23 23.68 13.57
C GLU A 168 0.12 23.24 15.04
N PRO A 169 0.76 23.95 15.99
CA PRO A 169 0.70 23.60 17.41
C PRO A 169 -0.73 23.52 17.96
N LYS A 170 -1.63 24.41 17.52
CA LYS A 170 -3.03 24.42 17.97
C LYS A 170 -3.81 23.15 17.59
N ASN A 171 -3.33 22.39 16.60
CA ASN A 171 -3.97 21.19 16.12
C ASN A 171 -3.41 19.92 16.77
N ASN A 172 -2.36 20.03 17.58
CA ASN A 172 -1.72 18.91 18.25
C ASN A 172 -1.72 19.13 19.75
N ASN A 173 -2.41 18.26 20.49
CA ASN A 173 -2.40 18.29 21.95
C ASN A 173 -1.13 17.61 22.46
N GLN A 174 -0.08 18.41 22.66
CA GLN A 174 1.25 17.91 22.99
C GLN A 174 1.26 17.04 24.25
N ASP A 175 0.55 17.43 25.31
CA ASP A 175 0.52 16.67 26.57
C ASP A 175 -0.07 15.26 26.37
N VAL A 176 -1.11 15.16 25.52
CA VAL A 176 -1.71 13.86 25.17
C VAL A 176 -0.75 13.03 24.33
N ILE A 177 -0.09 13.63 23.34
CA ILE A 177 0.86 12.93 22.47
C ILE A 177 2.07 12.41 23.28
N ASP A 178 2.59 13.21 24.22
CA ASP A 178 3.66 12.80 25.14
C ASP A 178 3.23 11.59 25.98
N GLN A 179 2.02 11.62 26.53
CA GLN A 179 1.46 10.50 27.30
C GLN A 179 1.26 9.24 26.43
N MET A 180 0.81 9.40 25.18
CA MET A 180 0.64 8.29 24.27
C MET A 180 1.99 7.61 23.98
N LEU A 181 3.05 8.38 23.72
CA LEU A 181 4.38 7.82 23.48
C LEU A 181 4.93 7.12 24.74
N SER A 182 4.74 7.72 25.93
CA SER A 182 5.09 7.10 27.22
C SER A 182 4.37 5.75 27.41
N GLN A 183 3.06 5.69 27.17
CA GLN A 183 2.28 4.45 27.23
C GLN A 183 2.78 3.39 26.24
N ALA A 184 3.15 3.82 25.03
CA ALA A 184 3.65 2.94 23.98
C ALA A 184 4.95 2.24 24.40
N ILE A 185 5.96 3.01 24.85
CA ILE A 185 7.27 2.45 25.23
C ILE A 185 7.21 1.62 26.52
N GLN A 186 6.39 2.04 27.50
CA GLN A 186 6.20 1.31 28.75
C GLN A 186 5.55 -0.06 28.48
N SER A 187 4.50 -0.09 27.65
CA SER A 187 3.80 -1.34 27.32
C SER A 187 4.61 -2.25 26.40
N LEU A 188 5.44 -1.66 25.52
CA LEU A 188 6.34 -2.39 24.65
C LEU A 188 7.42 -3.13 25.46
N THR A 189 7.88 -2.54 26.55
CA THR A 189 8.98 -3.05 27.40
C THR A 189 8.51 -3.77 28.66
N GLY A 190 7.23 -3.61 29.03
CA GLY A 190 6.66 -4.11 30.28
C GLY A 190 7.16 -3.35 31.52
N LYS A 191 7.61 -2.11 31.34
CA LYS A 191 8.10 -1.22 32.41
C LYS A 191 7.04 -0.20 32.79
N THR A 192 7.15 0.38 33.99
CA THR A 192 6.16 1.34 34.52
C THR A 192 6.68 2.78 34.58
N SER A 193 7.90 3.02 34.11
CA SER A 193 8.46 4.36 33.96
C SER A 193 9.20 4.49 32.64
N ASP A 194 9.26 5.70 32.10
CA ASP A 194 9.91 5.96 30.81
C ASP A 194 11.41 5.67 30.87
N SER A 195 12.09 6.04 31.96
CA SER A 195 13.53 5.81 32.10
C SER A 195 13.89 4.31 32.13
N GLU A 196 13.12 3.50 32.86
CA GLU A 196 13.31 2.03 32.86
C GLU A 196 12.95 1.42 31.50
N ALA A 197 11.95 1.97 30.80
CA ALA A 197 11.60 1.53 29.44
C ALA A 197 12.75 1.79 28.46
N TRP A 198 13.35 2.98 28.48
CA TRP A 198 14.49 3.30 27.63
C TRP A 198 15.73 2.48 27.97
N ASP A 199 16.05 2.28 29.25
CA ASP A 199 17.15 1.39 29.65
C ASP A 199 16.93 -0.05 29.11
N ALA A 200 15.69 -0.56 29.18
CA ALA A 200 15.35 -1.87 28.61
C ALA A 200 15.47 -1.89 27.07
N ILE A 201 15.06 -0.84 26.37
CA ILE A 201 15.21 -0.69 24.92
C ILE A 201 16.68 -0.78 24.52
N PHE A 202 17.55 0.01 25.16
CA PHE A 202 18.99 0.00 24.85
C PHE A 202 19.65 -1.34 25.18
N LYS A 203 19.36 -1.91 26.35
CA LYS A 203 19.91 -3.22 26.75
C LYS A 203 19.48 -4.33 25.81
N PHE A 204 18.21 -4.35 25.41
CA PHE A 204 17.71 -5.31 24.45
C PHE A 204 18.43 -5.17 23.11
N HIS A 205 18.51 -3.95 22.56
CA HIS A 205 19.15 -3.68 21.27
C HIS A 205 20.65 -3.97 21.26
N ASN A 206 21.35 -3.60 22.32
CA ASN A 206 22.78 -3.87 22.44
C ASN A 206 23.03 -5.39 22.59
N ASN A 207 22.18 -6.10 23.32
CA ASN A 207 22.30 -7.55 23.48
C ASN A 207 22.05 -8.30 22.17
N THR A 208 21.02 -7.93 21.39
CA THR A 208 20.74 -8.55 20.08
C THR A 208 21.84 -8.30 19.05
N ARG A 209 22.64 -7.24 19.25
CA ARG A 209 23.82 -6.91 18.42
C ARG A 209 25.14 -7.44 19.00
N GLY A 210 25.11 -8.30 20.01
CA GLY A 210 26.30 -8.92 20.59
C GLY A 210 27.16 -7.99 21.44
N LYS A 211 26.66 -6.81 21.84
CA LYS A 211 27.31 -5.87 22.76
C LYS A 211 27.02 -6.18 24.24
N GLY A 212 26.13 -7.14 24.52
CA GLY A 212 25.67 -7.51 25.86
C GLY A 212 24.55 -6.60 26.39
N GLU A 213 24.08 -6.86 27.62
CA GLU A 213 22.98 -6.13 28.27
C GLU A 213 23.45 -4.79 28.88
N VAL A 214 24.00 -3.92 28.04
CA VAL A 214 24.44 -2.57 28.41
C VAL A 214 23.45 -1.52 27.92
N GLY A 215 23.17 -0.51 28.75
CA GLY A 215 22.37 0.65 28.36
C GLY A 215 23.14 1.61 27.45
N TYR A 216 22.53 2.75 27.13
CA TYR A 216 23.16 3.83 26.39
C TYR A 216 24.49 4.28 27.01
N GLN A 217 25.51 4.52 26.19
CA GLN A 217 26.77 5.12 26.61
C GLN A 217 26.89 6.56 26.10
N ALA A 218 27.31 7.48 26.97
CA ALA A 218 27.46 8.89 26.62
C ALA A 218 28.41 9.08 25.42
N GLY A 219 28.04 9.94 24.46
CA GLY A 219 28.77 10.15 23.22
C GLY A 219 28.39 9.20 22.08
N GLU A 220 27.55 8.18 22.33
CA GLU A 220 26.98 7.37 21.24
C GLU A 220 25.93 8.21 20.50
N LYS A 221 26.13 8.37 19.19
CA LYS A 221 25.26 9.19 18.34
C LYS A 221 23.93 8.50 18.05
N VAL A 222 22.83 9.25 18.21
CA VAL A 222 21.46 8.83 17.87
C VAL A 222 20.99 9.61 16.66
N PHE A 223 20.57 8.92 15.59
CA PHE A 223 20.02 9.54 14.39
C PHE A 223 18.51 9.30 14.26
N ILE A 224 17.72 10.37 14.20
CA ILE A 224 16.27 10.35 13.97
C ILE A 224 16.01 10.60 12.48
N LYS A 225 15.61 9.54 11.77
CA LYS A 225 15.22 9.62 10.35
C LYS A 225 13.74 9.97 10.26
N MET A 226 13.42 11.23 9.99
CA MET A 226 12.04 11.66 9.72
C MET A 226 11.57 11.23 8.32
N ASN A 227 10.26 11.24 8.10
CA ASN A 227 9.66 11.17 6.78
C ASN A 227 9.41 12.57 6.23
N ALA A 228 10.04 12.88 5.08
CA ALA A 228 9.94 14.18 4.40
C ALA A 228 9.77 13.98 2.88
N THR A 229 8.90 13.04 2.48
CA THR A 229 8.72 12.57 1.09
C THR A 229 8.54 13.72 0.10
N SER A 230 7.77 14.74 0.49
CA SER A 230 7.38 15.88 -0.32
C SER A 230 8.25 17.14 -0.15
N ALA A 231 9.31 17.10 0.64
CA ALA A 231 10.22 18.24 0.78
C ALA A 231 11.12 18.37 -0.47
N TRP A 232 10.64 19.08 -1.48
CA TRP A 232 11.34 19.36 -2.75
C TRP A 232 11.16 20.81 -3.20
N SER A 233 11.97 21.28 -4.15
CA SER A 233 11.88 22.66 -4.64
C SER A 233 10.47 22.97 -5.17
N GLY A 234 9.89 24.09 -4.72
CA GLY A 234 8.61 24.61 -5.21
C GLY A 234 7.43 24.57 -4.21
N ASN A 235 7.57 23.95 -3.03
CA ASN A 235 6.58 24.00 -1.95
C ASN A 235 7.10 24.65 -0.66
N TYR A 236 8.24 25.34 -0.74
CA TYR A 236 8.81 26.18 0.29
C TYR A 236 9.46 27.44 -0.32
N ASN A 237 9.71 28.45 0.50
CA ASN A 237 10.49 29.63 0.16
C ASN A 237 11.99 29.32 0.32
N ASP A 238 12.78 29.46 -0.75
CA ASP A 238 14.22 29.17 -0.73
C ASP A 238 15.03 30.08 0.21
N ASP A 239 14.51 31.26 0.59
CA ASP A 239 15.21 32.19 1.47
C ASP A 239 15.11 31.80 2.96
N ASP A 240 13.98 31.24 3.39
CA ASP A 240 13.67 31.02 4.82
C ASP A 240 13.07 29.64 5.15
N LEU A 241 12.89 28.76 4.16
CA LEU A 241 12.32 27.40 4.27
C LEU A 241 10.88 27.33 4.80
N THR A 242 10.18 28.46 4.85
CA THR A 242 8.74 28.48 5.16
C THR A 242 7.96 27.75 4.07
N LYS A 243 6.89 27.05 4.46
CA LYS A 243 5.98 26.44 3.49
C LYS A 243 5.29 27.56 2.71
N VAL A 244 5.21 27.44 1.39
CA VAL A 244 4.41 28.37 0.58
C VAL A 244 2.99 27.82 0.42
N TYR A 245 2.01 28.68 0.72
CA TYR A 245 0.60 28.42 0.46
C TYR A 245 0.27 28.62 -1.03
N GLU A 246 0.70 29.75 -1.58
CA GLU A 246 0.63 30.07 -3.01
C GLU A 246 2.05 30.05 -3.60
N GLY A 247 2.30 29.21 -4.59
CA GLY A 247 3.59 29.11 -5.26
C GLY A 247 3.52 29.45 -6.75
N TRP A 248 4.68 29.45 -7.38
CA TRP A 248 4.95 30.02 -8.71
C TRP A 248 4.10 29.49 -9.88
N TRP A 249 3.49 28.30 -9.73
CA TRP A 249 2.77 27.60 -10.80
C TRP A 249 1.23 27.66 -10.68
N GLY A 250 0.68 28.46 -9.76
CA GLY A 250 -0.77 28.72 -9.67
C GLY A 250 -1.66 27.54 -9.24
N ASN A 251 -1.08 26.38 -8.89
CA ASN A 251 -1.77 25.18 -8.39
C ASN A 251 -1.12 24.62 -7.11
N VAL A 252 -0.62 25.50 -6.24
CA VAL A 252 0.27 25.12 -5.12
C VAL A 252 -0.47 24.86 -3.81
N ASN A 253 -1.74 25.29 -3.69
CA ASN A 253 -2.57 25.01 -2.52
C ASN A 253 -2.61 23.51 -2.21
N ARG A 254 -2.55 22.60 -3.22
CA ARG A 254 -2.49 21.14 -3.02
C ARG A 254 -1.34 20.70 -2.10
N TYR A 255 -0.21 21.40 -2.12
CA TYR A 255 1.04 20.93 -1.52
C TYR A 255 1.36 21.54 -0.15
N TYR A 256 0.54 22.48 0.33
CA TYR A 256 0.73 23.10 1.64
C TYR A 256 0.51 22.09 2.79
N GLY A 257 -0.62 21.39 2.74
CA GLY A 257 -1.08 20.45 3.76
C GLY A 257 -0.49 19.05 3.67
N LEU A 258 0.54 18.81 2.86
CA LEU A 258 1.06 17.46 2.62
C LEU A 258 1.51 16.81 3.91
N SER A 259 1.04 15.59 4.08
CA SER A 259 1.30 14.81 5.26
C SER A 259 2.74 14.29 5.28
N GLU A 260 3.45 14.58 6.36
CA GLU A 260 4.83 14.17 6.67
C GLU A 260 4.91 13.86 8.17
N SER A 261 6.10 13.51 8.68
CA SER A 261 6.29 13.33 10.13
C SER A 261 5.86 14.57 10.91
N SER A 262 4.98 14.37 11.88
CA SER A 262 4.35 15.42 12.66
C SER A 262 5.36 16.05 13.62
N PRO A 263 5.46 17.39 13.69
CA PRO A 263 6.38 18.06 14.62
C PRO A 263 6.14 17.66 16.08
N ALA A 264 4.87 17.51 16.49
CA ALA A 264 4.48 17.13 17.83
C ALA A 264 4.94 15.72 18.23
N PHE A 265 4.88 14.77 17.29
CA PHE A 265 5.38 13.41 17.51
C PHE A 265 6.91 13.40 17.65
N ILE A 266 7.61 14.10 16.76
CA ILE A 266 9.07 14.24 16.82
C ILE A 266 9.51 14.90 18.14
N LEU A 267 8.81 15.96 18.58
CA LEU A 267 9.10 16.63 19.84
C LEU A 267 8.96 15.67 21.04
N SER A 268 7.93 14.83 21.03
CA SER A 268 7.73 13.78 22.03
C SER A 268 8.91 12.81 22.07
N VAL A 269 9.42 12.39 20.90
CA VAL A 269 10.59 11.50 20.81
C VAL A 269 11.85 12.18 21.36
N LEU A 270 12.07 13.47 21.06
CA LEU A 270 13.20 14.23 21.62
C LEU A 270 13.10 14.35 23.14
N ARG A 271 11.92 14.69 23.68
CA ARG A 271 11.66 14.71 25.14
C ARG A 271 11.97 13.36 25.77
N GLN A 272 11.54 12.28 25.15
CA GLN A 272 11.81 10.93 25.63
C GLN A 272 13.31 10.59 25.66
N LEU A 273 14.05 10.90 24.58
CA LEU A 273 15.48 10.64 24.53
C LEU A 273 16.28 11.50 25.52
N VAL A 274 16.01 12.81 25.57
CA VAL A 274 16.78 13.75 26.39
C VAL A 274 16.42 13.62 27.87
N ASN A 275 15.12 13.63 28.20
CA ASN A 275 14.69 13.72 29.60
C ASN A 275 14.58 12.36 30.30
N ASN A 276 14.32 11.27 29.56
CA ASN A 276 14.10 9.94 30.15
C ASN A 276 15.22 8.95 29.84
N ALA A 277 15.80 9.01 28.63
CA ALA A 277 16.92 8.15 28.24
C ALA A 277 18.30 8.76 28.52
N ASN A 278 18.36 10.03 28.92
CA ASN A 278 19.58 10.78 29.22
C ASN A 278 20.57 10.87 28.04
N VAL A 279 20.05 10.90 26.80
CA VAL A 279 20.87 11.17 25.61
C VAL A 279 21.14 12.67 25.54
N ALA A 280 22.41 13.07 25.42
CA ALA A 280 22.77 14.47 25.28
C ALA A 280 22.23 15.04 23.95
N GLN A 281 21.78 16.29 23.94
CA GLN A 281 21.24 16.91 22.72
C GLN A 281 22.28 16.92 21.60
N GLU A 282 23.54 17.15 21.95
CA GLU A 282 24.70 17.20 21.05
C GLU A 282 25.03 15.84 20.42
N ASP A 283 24.48 14.74 20.95
CA ASP A 283 24.61 13.40 20.38
C ASP A 283 23.43 13.02 19.47
N ILE A 284 22.41 13.89 19.36
CA ILE A 284 21.21 13.64 18.57
C ILE A 284 21.28 14.38 17.24
N TYR A 285 21.08 13.64 16.16
CA TYR A 285 20.95 14.13 14.80
C TYR A 285 19.53 13.87 14.30
N ILE A 286 18.93 14.82 13.58
CA ILE A 286 17.58 14.66 13.05
C ILE A 286 17.46 15.19 11.63
N GLY A 287 16.79 14.45 10.75
CA GLY A 287 16.52 14.89 9.38
C GLY A 287 16.19 13.75 8.44
N ASP A 288 15.87 14.11 7.20
CA ASP A 288 15.96 13.21 6.06
C ASP A 288 17.11 13.70 5.18
N PRO A 289 18.26 13.02 5.13
CA PRO A 289 19.46 13.52 4.46
C PRO A 289 19.30 13.85 2.96
N MET A 290 18.29 13.27 2.30
CA MET A 290 17.96 13.57 0.90
C MET A 290 17.02 14.79 0.74
N LYS A 291 16.53 15.35 1.85
CA LYS A 291 15.49 16.37 1.90
C LYS A 291 15.87 17.51 2.85
N PHE A 292 15.15 18.62 2.76
CA PHE A 292 15.33 19.74 3.69
C PHE A 292 14.32 19.66 4.84
N ILE A 293 14.58 20.40 5.92
CA ILE A 293 13.66 20.54 7.06
C ILE A 293 12.94 21.88 6.97
N TYR A 294 11.61 21.84 6.80
CA TYR A 294 10.78 23.06 6.78
C TYR A 294 10.97 23.92 8.04
N GLN A 295 10.84 25.24 7.88
CA GLN A 295 11.02 26.22 8.95
C GLN A 295 10.15 25.96 10.18
N HIS A 296 8.86 25.73 9.99
CA HIS A 296 7.94 25.47 11.11
C HIS A 296 8.32 24.23 11.92
N ILE A 297 8.86 23.18 11.28
CA ILE A 297 9.33 21.98 12.00
C ILE A 297 10.59 22.33 12.80
N TYR A 298 11.56 22.97 12.16
CA TYR A 298 12.81 23.34 12.79
C TYR A 298 12.61 24.26 14.01
N GLU A 299 11.84 25.34 13.86
CA GLU A 299 11.57 26.28 14.95
C GLU A 299 10.82 25.62 16.10
N TYR A 300 9.84 24.77 15.79
CA TYR A 300 9.06 24.05 16.79
C TYR A 300 9.94 23.13 17.65
N LEU A 301 10.86 22.40 17.03
CA LEU A 301 11.75 21.48 17.76
C LEU A 301 12.87 22.23 18.48
N ARG A 302 13.50 23.20 17.82
CA ARG A 302 14.65 23.94 18.36
C ARG A 302 14.29 24.80 19.56
N ALA A 303 13.04 25.24 19.66
CA ALA A 303 12.56 26.02 20.80
C ALA A 303 12.83 25.33 22.15
N GLU A 304 12.78 23.99 22.17
CA GLU A 304 13.09 23.19 23.37
C GLU A 304 14.47 22.52 23.31
N PHE A 305 14.92 22.14 22.11
CA PHE A 305 16.16 21.37 21.92
C PHE A 305 17.18 22.11 21.02
N PRO A 306 17.73 23.25 21.45
CA PRO A 306 18.56 24.11 20.61
C PRO A 306 19.92 23.52 20.22
N ASN A 307 20.39 22.49 20.93
CA ASN A 307 21.70 21.87 20.74
C ASN A 307 21.65 20.57 19.92
N VAL A 308 20.46 20.16 19.45
CA VAL A 308 20.30 19.03 18.53
C VAL A 308 20.83 19.40 17.14
N HIS A 309 21.45 18.43 16.46
CA HIS A 309 21.96 18.58 15.10
C HIS A 309 20.83 18.39 14.07
N TYR A 310 20.32 19.48 13.51
CA TYR A 310 19.26 19.47 12.49
C TYR A 310 19.86 19.37 11.08
N LEU A 311 19.80 18.19 10.48
CA LEU A 311 20.38 17.88 9.17
C LEU A 311 19.48 18.32 8.01
N ASP A 312 20.07 19.00 7.03
CA ASP A 312 19.40 19.58 5.87
C ASP A 312 20.16 19.26 4.57
N HIS A 313 19.43 18.96 3.49
CA HIS A 313 20.04 18.60 2.21
C HIS A 313 20.70 19.76 1.46
N THR A 314 20.15 20.97 1.60
CA THR A 314 20.48 22.13 0.76
C THR A 314 21.46 23.09 1.44
N GLY A 315 21.88 22.80 2.67
CA GLY A 315 23.01 23.46 3.30
C GLY A 315 22.69 24.87 3.79
N HIS A 316 21.45 25.08 4.24
CA HIS A 316 20.93 26.32 4.84
C HIS A 316 21.52 26.62 6.23
N THR A 317 22.84 26.66 6.29
CA THR A 317 23.64 26.89 7.50
C THR A 317 23.42 28.28 8.10
N ASN A 318 23.13 29.27 7.25
CA ASN A 318 22.70 30.60 7.65
C ASN A 318 21.36 30.59 8.42
N LEU A 319 20.53 29.56 8.26
CA LEU A 319 19.27 29.37 8.98
C LEU A 319 19.42 28.41 10.18
N GLY A 320 20.65 28.06 10.55
CA GLY A 320 20.97 27.26 11.74
C GLY A 320 20.79 25.75 11.60
N ARG A 321 20.69 25.22 10.38
CA ARG A 321 20.76 23.78 10.09
C ARG A 321 22.17 23.36 9.68
N GLU A 322 22.40 22.06 9.64
CA GLU A 322 23.67 21.47 9.22
C GLU A 322 23.51 20.73 7.90
N LEU A 323 24.44 20.93 6.97
CA LEU A 323 24.41 20.24 5.69
C LEU A 323 24.62 18.73 5.88
N ALA A 324 23.69 17.92 5.39
CA ALA A 324 23.84 16.47 5.33
C ALA A 324 25.01 16.08 4.39
N VAL A 325 26.07 15.51 4.97
CA VAL A 325 27.27 15.14 4.21
C VAL A 325 27.06 13.82 3.47
N LYS A 326 27.24 13.81 2.15
CA LYS A 326 27.19 12.58 1.33
C LYS A 326 28.38 11.68 1.66
N GLY A 327 28.13 10.42 2.00
CA GLY A 327 29.19 9.41 2.11
C GLY A 327 29.73 9.03 0.74
N THR A 328 30.97 8.55 0.70
CA THR A 328 31.68 8.21 -0.55
C THR A 328 31.82 6.71 -0.76
N THR A 329 31.63 5.92 0.30
CA THR A 329 31.80 4.48 0.30
C THR A 329 30.47 3.79 -0.04
N PRO A 330 30.43 2.85 -0.99
CA PRO A 330 29.25 2.02 -1.19
C PRO A 330 29.09 1.10 0.02
N LEU A 331 27.97 1.23 0.72
CA LEU A 331 27.70 0.48 1.95
C LEU A 331 26.63 -0.59 1.73
N ILE A 332 25.62 -0.30 0.90
CA ILE A 332 24.61 -1.28 0.53
C ILE A 332 24.92 -1.89 -0.83
N LYS A 333 24.81 -3.21 -0.94
CA LYS A 333 24.97 -3.98 -2.18
C LYS A 333 23.71 -4.81 -2.45
N TYR A 334 22.87 -4.33 -3.36
CA TYR A 334 21.55 -4.89 -3.62
C TYR A 334 21.58 -6.36 -4.06
N SER A 335 20.67 -7.16 -3.51
CA SER A 335 20.63 -8.61 -3.65
C SER A 335 20.16 -9.08 -5.02
N ASP A 336 19.47 -8.21 -5.78
CA ASP A 336 19.11 -8.51 -7.18
C ASP A 336 20.30 -8.49 -8.14
N ARG A 337 21.47 -8.00 -7.69
CA ARG A 337 22.70 -7.92 -8.48
C ARG A 337 22.47 -7.28 -9.86
N GLY A 338 21.67 -6.21 -9.90
CA GLY A 338 21.38 -5.43 -11.10
C GLY A 338 20.43 -6.08 -12.09
N THR A 339 19.71 -7.14 -11.70
CA THR A 339 18.70 -7.80 -12.56
C THR A 339 17.37 -7.05 -12.59
N VAL A 340 17.08 -6.27 -11.54
CA VAL A 340 15.82 -5.52 -11.37
C VAL A 340 16.09 -4.03 -11.21
N LEU A 341 17.04 -3.65 -10.36
CA LEU A 341 17.29 -2.24 -10.05
C LEU A 341 18.06 -1.58 -11.19
N VAL A 342 17.49 -0.49 -11.73
CA VAL A 342 18.07 0.25 -12.86
C VAL A 342 18.02 1.76 -12.65
N SER A 343 19.06 2.46 -13.07
CA SER A 343 19.13 3.92 -13.09
C SER A 343 19.51 4.39 -14.50
N ASN A 344 18.66 5.20 -15.12
CA ASN A 344 18.85 5.68 -16.50
C ASN A 344 19.15 4.54 -17.49
N GLY A 345 18.46 3.39 -17.33
CA GLY A 345 18.63 2.20 -18.16
C GLY A 345 19.85 1.33 -17.85
N ASN A 346 20.66 1.69 -16.86
CA ASN A 346 21.83 0.92 -16.44
C ASN A 346 21.55 0.15 -15.14
N PRO A 347 22.00 -1.11 -15.01
CA PRO A 347 21.92 -1.88 -13.77
C PRO A 347 22.53 -1.14 -12.57
N VAL A 348 21.88 -1.25 -11.42
CA VAL A 348 22.38 -0.75 -10.13
C VAL A 348 22.70 -1.93 -9.23
N TYR A 349 23.94 -1.98 -8.74
CA TYR A 349 24.44 -3.06 -7.89
C TYR A 349 24.60 -2.63 -6.43
N GLU A 350 24.87 -1.34 -6.21
CA GLU A 350 25.27 -0.82 -4.91
C GLU A 350 24.88 0.65 -4.75
N ASP A 351 24.85 1.10 -3.50
CA ASP A 351 24.63 2.48 -3.14
C ASP A 351 25.48 2.95 -1.96
N ARG A 352 25.69 4.27 -1.95
CA ARG A 352 26.35 4.99 -0.86
C ARG A 352 25.29 5.57 0.06
N LEU A 353 25.57 5.60 1.35
CA LEU A 353 24.70 6.24 2.34
C LEU A 353 25.28 7.60 2.75
N TYR A 354 24.47 8.47 3.33
CA TYR A 354 24.96 9.71 3.94
C TYR A 354 25.87 9.42 5.14
N LYS A 355 26.81 10.32 5.42
CA LYS A 355 27.86 10.14 6.42
C LYS A 355 27.31 9.84 7.81
N ILE A 356 26.18 10.43 8.18
CA ILE A 356 25.53 10.15 9.47
C ILE A 356 25.23 8.66 9.69
N TYR A 357 24.93 7.89 8.63
CA TYR A 357 24.70 6.44 8.75
C TYR A 357 25.99 5.66 9.07
N GLU A 358 27.16 6.18 8.68
CA GLU A 358 28.45 5.61 9.05
C GLU A 358 28.81 5.88 10.52
N GLU A 359 28.35 7.02 11.06
CA GLU A 359 28.78 7.53 12.37
C GLU A 359 27.80 7.22 13.51
N MET A 360 26.51 7.08 13.21
CA MET A 360 25.50 6.81 14.22
C MET A 360 25.67 5.42 14.82
N GLU A 361 25.38 5.31 16.12
CA GLU A 361 25.31 4.03 16.80
C GLU A 361 23.87 3.50 16.83
N TYR A 362 22.92 4.43 17.01
CA TYR A 362 21.50 4.14 17.09
C TYR A 362 20.73 4.96 16.07
N MET A 363 19.70 4.36 15.49
CA MET A 363 18.74 5.05 14.63
C MET A 363 17.33 4.93 15.21
N LEU A 364 16.52 5.98 15.06
CA LEU A 364 15.07 5.93 15.14
C LEU A 364 14.50 6.29 13.78
N ASN A 365 14.02 5.29 13.05
CA ASN A 365 13.30 5.51 11.80
C ASN A 365 11.83 5.86 12.11
N LEU A 366 11.41 7.08 11.81
CA LEU A 366 10.07 7.61 12.13
C LEU A 366 9.24 7.81 10.84
N PRO A 367 8.73 6.74 10.22
CA PRO A 367 7.84 6.89 9.09
C PRO A 367 6.50 7.46 9.52
N GLN A 368 5.82 8.09 8.58
CA GLN A 368 4.41 8.39 8.70
C GLN A 368 3.58 7.29 8.02
N MET A 369 2.50 6.82 8.66
CA MET A 369 1.63 5.78 8.12
C MET A 369 0.77 6.33 6.97
N LYS A 370 1.10 5.94 5.72
CA LYS A 370 0.33 6.38 4.54
C LYS A 370 0.33 5.39 3.38
N GLY A 371 -0.69 5.50 2.54
CA GLY A 371 -0.72 4.84 1.23
C GLY A 371 0.28 5.46 0.25
N HIS A 372 0.63 4.74 -0.81
CA HIS A 372 1.54 5.23 -1.85
C HIS A 372 1.34 4.52 -3.20
N VAL A 373 1.18 5.30 -4.28
CA VAL A 373 0.88 4.77 -5.63
C VAL A 373 1.94 3.86 -6.26
N ARG A 374 3.18 3.87 -5.77
CA ARG A 374 4.24 2.97 -6.27
C ARG A 374 4.45 1.73 -5.40
N GLY A 375 4.07 1.82 -4.13
CA GLY A 375 4.44 0.87 -3.08
C GLY A 375 3.25 0.18 -2.39
N GLY A 376 2.01 0.56 -2.75
CA GLY A 376 0.84 0.32 -1.90
C GLY A 376 0.85 1.24 -0.69
N VAL A 377 1.92 1.18 0.10
CA VAL A 377 2.11 1.92 1.34
C VAL A 377 3.52 2.51 1.47
N THR A 378 3.66 3.45 2.39
CA THR A 378 4.94 3.99 2.88
C THR A 378 4.96 3.85 4.38
N MET A 379 5.89 3.04 4.88
CA MET A 379 6.21 2.88 6.31
C MET A 379 7.74 2.78 6.45
N PHE A 380 8.29 1.96 7.37
CA PHE A 380 9.70 1.98 7.73
C PHE A 380 10.64 1.63 6.58
N ALA A 381 10.40 0.51 5.89
CA ALA A 381 11.26 0.05 4.79
C ALA A 381 11.34 1.09 3.66
N LYS A 382 10.22 1.74 3.37
CA LYS A 382 10.15 2.75 2.30
C LYS A 382 10.68 4.11 2.75
N ASN A 383 10.65 4.44 4.04
CA ASN A 383 11.27 5.66 4.55
C ASN A 383 12.80 5.68 4.34
N HIS A 384 13.41 4.51 4.10
CA HIS A 384 14.81 4.40 3.71
C HIS A 384 15.13 4.78 2.26
N PHE A 385 14.14 5.07 1.42
CA PHE A 385 14.36 5.52 0.05
C PHE A 385 15.10 6.89 0.00
N GLY A 386 15.14 7.63 1.13
CA GLY A 386 15.96 8.84 1.30
C GLY A 386 17.33 8.63 1.95
N SER A 387 17.79 7.39 2.16
CA SER A 387 19.04 7.12 2.90
C SER A 387 20.30 7.18 2.03
N HIS A 388 20.15 7.04 0.71
CA HIS A 388 21.27 6.97 -0.23
C HIS A 388 21.68 8.36 -0.78
N THR A 389 22.89 8.48 -1.31
CA THR A 389 23.41 9.79 -1.77
C THR A 389 23.08 10.16 -3.23
N ARG A 390 22.33 9.33 -3.96
CA ARG A 390 21.85 9.66 -5.31
C ARG A 390 20.83 10.81 -5.28
N ASP A 391 20.59 11.42 -6.44
CA ASP A 391 19.70 12.58 -6.57
C ASP A 391 18.21 12.25 -6.38
N GLY A 392 17.84 10.97 -6.39
CA GLY A 392 16.49 10.52 -6.09
C GLY A 392 16.41 8.99 -6.05
N ALA A 393 15.25 8.48 -5.62
CA ALA A 393 15.01 7.05 -5.38
C ALA A 393 14.48 6.27 -6.59
N ASN A 394 14.55 6.86 -7.80
CA ASN A 394 13.96 6.28 -9.00
C ASN A 394 14.49 4.89 -9.34
N HIS A 395 15.74 4.59 -9.00
CA HIS A 395 16.31 3.26 -9.23
C HIS A 395 15.71 2.18 -8.34
N LEU A 396 15.34 2.53 -7.10
CA LEU A 396 14.68 1.64 -6.15
C LEU A 396 13.24 1.32 -6.55
N HIS A 397 12.57 2.21 -7.28
CA HIS A 397 11.18 2.00 -7.70
C HIS A 397 10.99 0.70 -8.50
N ASN A 398 12.00 0.24 -9.23
CA ASN A 398 11.94 -1.02 -9.97
C ASN A 398 11.80 -2.26 -9.06
N GLY A 399 12.14 -2.17 -7.77
CA GLY A 399 11.90 -3.22 -6.79
C GLY A 399 10.46 -3.26 -6.26
N LEU A 400 9.65 -2.24 -6.54
CA LEU A 400 8.28 -2.14 -6.03
C LEU A 400 7.26 -2.88 -6.91
N MET A 401 6.07 -3.13 -6.39
CA MET A 401 4.97 -3.77 -7.14
C MET A 401 4.44 -2.89 -8.29
N LYS A 402 4.51 -1.56 -8.13
CA LYS A 402 4.17 -0.59 -9.18
C LYS A 402 5.30 0.44 -9.37
N PRO A 403 6.31 0.15 -10.21
CA PRO A 403 7.47 1.05 -10.37
C PRO A 403 7.17 2.46 -10.89
N GLY A 404 6.12 2.63 -11.70
CA GLY A 404 5.73 3.91 -12.30
C GLY A 404 4.47 4.52 -11.68
N GLU A 405 4.35 5.85 -11.72
CA GLU A 405 3.10 6.55 -11.36
C GLU A 405 1.99 6.31 -12.38
N THR A 406 2.34 6.37 -13.68
CA THR A 406 1.42 6.24 -14.81
C THR A 406 1.73 4.99 -15.65
N GLY A 407 0.70 4.39 -16.25
CA GLY A 407 0.83 3.22 -17.12
C GLY A 407 0.52 1.87 -16.47
N LEU A 408 0.91 0.78 -17.15
CA LEU A 408 0.65 -0.61 -16.73
C LEU A 408 1.48 -0.98 -15.49
N THR A 409 0.85 -1.66 -14.53
CA THR A 409 1.57 -2.30 -13.41
C THR A 409 2.47 -3.41 -13.95
N THR A 410 3.78 -3.28 -13.75
CA THR A 410 4.76 -4.22 -14.32
C THR A 410 5.23 -5.31 -13.36
N ARG A 411 4.94 -5.20 -12.05
CA ARG A 411 5.41 -6.15 -11.02
C ARG A 411 4.35 -6.50 -9.95
N PRO A 412 3.07 -6.73 -10.31
CA PRO A 412 2.05 -7.12 -9.33
C PRO A 412 2.32 -8.52 -8.77
N GLY A 413 1.75 -8.82 -7.60
CA GLY A 413 1.76 -10.17 -7.02
C GLY A 413 2.99 -10.49 -6.17
N TYR A 414 3.14 -11.77 -5.84
CA TYR A 414 4.12 -12.28 -4.87
C TYR A 414 5.31 -12.99 -5.53
N GLY A 415 6.38 -13.21 -4.75
CA GLY A 415 7.57 -13.94 -5.20
C GLY A 415 8.42 -13.17 -6.20
N LEU A 416 8.33 -11.83 -6.19
CA LEU A 416 9.16 -10.95 -6.98
C LEU A 416 10.12 -10.21 -6.06
N TYR A 417 11.36 -9.98 -6.50
CA TYR A 417 12.34 -9.25 -5.70
C TYR A 417 11.78 -7.90 -5.24
N ARG A 418 11.78 -7.72 -3.92
CA ARG A 418 11.42 -6.48 -3.21
C ARG A 418 12.65 -5.89 -2.56
N VAL A 419 13.01 -4.67 -2.98
CA VAL A 419 14.18 -3.94 -2.46
C VAL A 419 14.01 -3.56 -0.98
N GLN A 420 12.76 -3.48 -0.51
CA GLN A 420 12.44 -3.24 0.89
C GLN A 420 13.11 -4.26 1.83
N VAL A 421 13.23 -5.52 1.42
CA VAL A 421 13.85 -6.58 2.25
C VAL A 421 15.35 -6.31 2.43
N ASP A 422 16.06 -5.86 1.38
CA ASP A 422 17.46 -5.43 1.51
C ASP A 422 17.59 -4.27 2.49
N LEU A 423 16.74 -3.25 2.37
CA LEU A 423 16.76 -2.06 3.24
C LEU A 423 16.45 -2.42 4.71
N MET A 424 15.49 -3.31 4.94
CA MET A 424 15.12 -3.80 6.28
C MET A 424 16.19 -4.68 6.91
N GLY A 425 16.91 -5.48 6.11
CA GLY A 425 17.90 -6.44 6.60
C GLY A 425 19.33 -5.91 6.73
N HIS A 426 19.64 -4.80 6.05
CA HIS A 426 20.98 -4.20 6.04
C HIS A 426 21.47 -3.85 7.44
N GLU A 427 22.77 -4.04 7.71
CA GLU A 427 23.35 -3.91 9.04
C GLU A 427 23.26 -2.48 9.59
N ILE A 428 23.33 -1.48 8.70
CA ILE A 428 23.24 -0.07 9.08
C ILE A 428 21.79 0.43 9.09
N LEU A 429 20.97 0.05 8.12
CA LEU A 429 19.63 0.63 7.94
C LEU A 429 18.60 -0.12 8.78
N GLY A 430 18.71 -1.44 8.87
CA GLY A 430 17.84 -2.29 9.68
C GLY A 430 18.38 -2.49 11.09
N LYS A 431 19.54 -3.16 11.22
CA LYS A 431 20.01 -3.66 12.52
C LYS A 431 20.37 -2.56 13.53
N LYS A 432 20.65 -1.33 13.10
CA LYS A 432 20.89 -0.19 14.02
C LYS A 432 19.61 0.54 14.42
N ASN A 433 18.45 0.21 13.85
CA ASN A 433 17.18 0.81 14.29
C ASN A 433 16.84 0.33 15.70
N LEU A 434 16.88 1.25 16.66
CA LEU A 434 16.83 0.99 18.10
C LEU A 434 15.45 0.47 18.53
N VAL A 435 14.39 1.10 18.01
CA VAL A 435 12.99 0.74 18.22
C VAL A 435 12.18 1.32 17.06
N TYR A 436 11.16 0.59 16.61
CA TYR A 436 10.30 1.02 15.51
C TYR A 436 9.14 1.83 16.07
N LEU A 437 9.12 3.14 15.81
CA LEU A 437 8.05 4.05 16.22
C LEU A 437 7.41 4.66 14.96
N MET A 438 6.12 4.40 14.75
CA MET A 438 5.38 4.87 13.57
C MET A 438 4.48 6.05 13.95
N ASP A 439 4.62 7.15 13.21
CA ASP A 439 3.72 8.29 13.31
C ASP A 439 2.43 7.97 12.55
N ALA A 440 1.33 7.86 13.28
CA ALA A 440 -0.01 7.70 12.75
C ALA A 440 -0.96 8.73 13.36
N LEU A 441 -0.47 9.92 13.75
CA LEU A 441 -1.35 11.00 14.21
C LEU A 441 -2.24 11.49 13.05
N TRP A 442 -1.63 11.63 11.87
CA TRP A 442 -2.24 12.25 10.70
C TRP A 442 -2.04 11.37 9.46
N SER A 443 -2.73 10.24 9.36
CA SER A 443 -2.54 9.28 8.24
C SER A 443 -3.25 9.70 6.95
N THR A 444 -2.85 9.15 5.80
CA THR A 444 -3.46 9.48 4.50
C THR A 444 -3.40 8.32 3.51
N ASP A 445 -4.17 8.42 2.42
CA ASP A 445 -4.28 7.42 1.35
C ASP A 445 -3.13 7.50 0.33
N HIS A 446 -2.38 8.60 0.30
CA HIS A 446 -1.44 8.90 -0.78
C HIS A 446 -0.21 9.66 -0.30
N GLU A 447 0.95 9.44 -0.92
CA GLU A 447 2.21 10.02 -0.46
C GLU A 447 2.30 11.55 -0.63
N LEU A 448 1.50 12.11 -1.54
CA LEU A 448 1.34 13.55 -1.83
C LEU A 448 -0.08 14.07 -1.53
N ASN A 449 -0.80 13.50 -0.57
CA ASN A 449 -2.06 14.07 -0.11
C ASN A 449 -1.94 14.65 1.31
N PRO A 450 -2.82 15.61 1.68
CA PRO A 450 -3.03 15.95 3.07
C PRO A 450 -3.54 14.74 3.89
N PRO A 451 -3.44 14.79 5.22
CA PRO A 451 -4.11 13.85 6.12
C PRO A 451 -5.58 13.65 5.74
N THR A 452 -6.07 12.42 5.85
CA THR A 452 -7.46 12.05 5.59
C THR A 452 -8.06 11.44 6.84
N LYS A 453 -9.28 11.86 7.19
CA LYS A 453 -10.03 11.26 8.29
C LYS A 453 -10.44 9.83 7.97
N PHE A 454 -10.24 8.92 8.91
CA PHE A 454 -10.54 7.50 8.77
C PHE A 454 -11.99 7.24 9.17
N GLN A 455 -12.74 6.56 8.30
CA GLN A 455 -14.13 6.18 8.52
C GLN A 455 -14.27 4.89 9.34
N SER A 456 -13.21 4.08 9.45
CA SER A 456 -13.27 2.81 10.18
C SER A 456 -13.29 3.01 11.70
N GLU A 457 -13.84 2.02 12.42
CA GLU A 457 -13.78 2.00 13.88
C GLU A 457 -12.33 1.72 14.32
N PRO A 458 -11.79 2.44 15.32
CA PRO A 458 -12.45 3.38 16.24
C PRO A 458 -12.42 4.87 15.82
N PHE A 459 -11.88 5.21 14.65
CA PHE A 459 -11.68 6.59 14.21
C PHE A 459 -12.99 7.31 13.89
N ASN A 460 -13.99 6.61 13.33
CA ASN A 460 -15.37 7.10 13.19
C ASN A 460 -15.52 8.46 12.46
N ASN A 461 -14.84 8.61 11.31
CA ASN A 461 -14.71 9.87 10.55
C ASN A 461 -13.93 10.94 11.32
N ASP A 462 -12.85 10.53 11.98
CA ASP A 462 -11.90 11.44 12.63
C ASP A 462 -10.46 11.13 12.21
N TRP A 463 -9.51 11.93 12.69
CA TRP A 463 -8.09 11.71 12.48
C TRP A 463 -7.63 10.40 13.12
N THR A 464 -6.52 9.86 12.65
CA THR A 464 -6.03 8.58 13.16
C THR A 464 -5.51 8.69 14.59
N SER A 465 -4.92 9.83 14.98
CA SER A 465 -4.58 10.17 16.36
C SER A 465 -3.89 9.00 17.09
N SER A 466 -2.94 8.37 16.41
CA SER A 466 -2.36 7.08 16.81
C SER A 466 -0.83 7.12 16.81
N ILE A 467 -0.24 6.30 17.69
CA ILE A 467 1.19 5.97 17.70
C ILE A 467 1.31 4.46 17.73
N PHE A 468 2.24 3.91 16.93
CA PHE A 468 2.59 2.49 17.01
C PHE A 468 4.04 2.31 17.44
N ALA A 469 4.31 1.28 18.24
CA ALA A 469 5.64 0.93 18.70
C ALA A 469 5.90 -0.59 18.65
N SER A 470 7.09 -1.00 18.22
CA SER A 470 7.50 -2.41 18.11
C SER A 470 9.02 -2.56 18.12
N PHE A 471 9.51 -3.75 18.47
CA PHE A 471 10.87 -4.19 18.17
C PHE A 471 10.94 -5.07 16.92
N ASP A 472 9.79 -5.56 16.44
CA ASP A 472 9.67 -6.40 15.26
C ASP A 472 9.28 -5.54 14.04
N PRO A 473 10.20 -5.34 13.07
CA PRO A 473 9.94 -4.52 11.87
C PRO A 473 8.84 -5.09 10.99
N VAL A 474 8.73 -6.41 10.90
CA VAL A 474 7.77 -7.06 10.01
C VAL A 474 6.38 -6.97 10.64
N ALA A 475 6.27 -7.23 11.95
CA ALA A 475 4.99 -7.18 12.64
C ALA A 475 4.36 -5.77 12.60
N ILE A 476 5.14 -4.71 12.86
CA ILE A 476 4.60 -3.34 12.88
C ILE A 476 4.14 -2.86 11.50
N GLU A 477 4.87 -3.20 10.43
CA GLU A 477 4.42 -2.88 9.06
C GLU A 477 3.24 -3.77 8.64
N SER A 478 3.14 -5.01 9.13
CA SER A 478 1.96 -5.87 8.92
C SER A 478 0.70 -5.23 9.53
N VAL A 479 0.80 -4.77 10.78
CA VAL A 479 -0.28 -4.08 11.47
C VAL A 479 -0.63 -2.77 10.76
N GLY A 480 0.36 -1.92 10.45
CA GLY A 480 0.11 -0.66 9.74
C GLY A 480 -0.55 -0.87 8.38
N TYR A 481 -0.14 -1.89 7.63
CA TYR A 481 -0.78 -2.26 6.37
C TYR A 481 -2.22 -2.73 6.56
N ASP A 482 -2.53 -3.51 7.60
CA ASP A 482 -3.89 -3.94 7.93
C ASP A 482 -4.83 -2.74 8.18
N PHE A 483 -4.36 -1.70 8.88
CA PHE A 483 -5.12 -0.46 9.04
C PHE A 483 -5.37 0.25 7.71
N ILE A 484 -4.33 0.49 6.92
CA ILE A 484 -4.41 1.22 5.65
C ILE A 484 -5.29 0.49 4.64
N ARG A 485 -5.13 -0.83 4.47
CA ARG A 485 -5.95 -1.62 3.54
C ARG A 485 -7.39 -1.81 4.00
N THR A 486 -7.67 -1.68 5.30
CA THR A 486 -9.03 -1.76 5.82
C THR A 486 -9.78 -0.44 5.65
N GLU A 487 -9.07 0.67 5.79
CA GLU A 487 -9.64 2.00 5.62
C GLU A 487 -9.89 2.32 4.13
N PHE A 488 -8.87 2.14 3.30
CA PHE A 488 -8.91 2.61 1.93
C PHE A 488 -9.42 1.52 0.99
N THR A 489 -10.75 1.38 0.96
CA THR A 489 -11.47 0.51 0.04
C THR A 489 -12.35 1.33 -0.92
N LYS A 490 -12.76 0.72 -2.05
CA LYS A 490 -13.64 1.38 -3.03
C LYS A 490 -15.00 1.75 -2.44
N GLU A 491 -15.45 0.99 -1.44
CA GLU A 491 -16.72 1.22 -0.76
C GLU A 491 -16.67 2.47 0.12
N ARG A 492 -15.56 2.71 0.82
CA ARG A 492 -15.38 3.89 1.68
C ARG A 492 -14.96 5.13 0.90
N TYR A 493 -14.11 4.95 -0.13
CA TYR A 493 -13.54 6.06 -0.92
C TYR A 493 -13.71 5.81 -2.43
N PRO A 494 -14.95 5.87 -2.96
CA PRO A 494 -15.24 5.56 -4.37
C PRO A 494 -14.66 6.57 -5.37
N SER A 495 -14.19 7.73 -4.90
CA SER A 495 -13.66 8.82 -5.71
C SER A 495 -12.20 9.14 -5.37
N SER A 496 -11.46 8.21 -4.76
CA SER A 496 -10.06 8.43 -4.41
C SER A 496 -9.25 8.89 -5.62
N TYR A 497 -8.43 9.93 -5.42
CA TYR A 497 -7.56 10.49 -6.44
C TYR A 497 -6.58 9.41 -6.95
N GLU A 498 -6.32 9.38 -8.26
CA GLU A 498 -5.33 8.50 -8.90
C GLU A 498 -5.48 6.96 -8.70
N ASN A 499 -6.67 6.46 -8.34
CA ASN A 499 -6.89 5.03 -8.03
C ASN A 499 -5.91 4.50 -6.96
N VAL A 500 -5.47 5.33 -6.00
CA VAL A 500 -4.53 4.89 -4.95
C VAL A 500 -5.12 3.80 -4.05
N VAL A 501 -6.43 3.85 -3.82
CA VAL A 501 -7.20 2.77 -3.18
C VAL A 501 -6.96 1.44 -3.90
N ASP A 502 -6.97 1.44 -5.24
CA ASP A 502 -6.72 0.23 -6.01
C ASP A 502 -5.29 -0.28 -5.77
N VAL A 503 -4.32 0.63 -5.64
CA VAL A 503 -2.92 0.28 -5.38
C VAL A 503 -2.71 -0.26 -3.96
N ILE A 504 -3.38 0.29 -2.95
CA ILE A 504 -3.34 -0.24 -1.58
C ILE A 504 -3.92 -1.67 -1.54
N GLN A 505 -4.96 -1.94 -2.35
CA GLN A 505 -5.61 -3.25 -2.45
C GLN A 505 -4.93 -4.21 -3.42
N MET A 506 -3.86 -3.79 -4.11
CA MET A 506 -3.20 -4.65 -5.11
C MET A 506 -2.52 -5.86 -4.47
N GLU A 507 -2.50 -6.96 -5.20
CA GLU A 507 -1.71 -8.12 -4.80
C GLU A 507 -0.22 -7.80 -4.76
N GLY A 508 0.44 -8.32 -3.72
CA GLY A 508 1.88 -8.17 -3.53
C GLY A 508 2.31 -6.89 -2.83
N VAL A 509 1.38 -6.10 -2.29
CA VAL A 509 1.75 -4.95 -1.45
C VAL A 509 2.54 -5.40 -0.22
N CYS A 510 2.13 -6.49 0.44
CA CYS A 510 2.84 -7.10 1.57
C CYS A 510 3.87 -8.18 1.16
N ASP A 511 4.18 -8.37 -0.13
CA ASP A 511 5.14 -9.40 -0.58
C ASP A 511 6.54 -9.22 0.03
N TYR A 512 6.94 -7.98 0.35
CA TYR A 512 8.20 -7.74 1.05
C TYR A 512 8.16 -8.18 2.52
N LEU A 513 6.99 -8.18 3.16
CA LEU A 513 6.81 -8.67 4.53
C LEU A 513 6.92 -10.20 4.56
N GLU A 514 6.30 -10.88 3.60
CA GLU A 514 6.45 -12.33 3.38
C GLU A 514 7.90 -12.75 3.23
N GLN A 515 8.64 -12.02 2.37
CA GLN A 515 10.04 -12.29 2.08
C GLN A 515 10.97 -11.93 3.26
N ALA A 516 10.65 -10.86 4.00
CA ALA A 516 11.38 -10.48 5.20
C ALA A 516 11.12 -11.45 6.37
N ALA A 517 9.93 -12.04 6.42
CA ALA A 517 9.54 -13.01 7.44
C ALA A 517 10.18 -14.38 7.20
N ASP A 518 10.12 -14.91 5.98
CA ASP A 518 10.58 -16.26 5.67
C ASP A 518 11.29 -16.36 4.30
N SER A 519 12.49 -16.93 4.31
CA SER A 519 13.27 -17.25 3.11
C SER A 519 12.58 -18.20 2.13
N ALA A 520 11.59 -18.98 2.58
CA ALA A 520 10.77 -19.81 1.71
C ALA A 520 9.98 -19.00 0.67
N ASN A 521 9.72 -17.72 0.94
CA ASN A 521 9.01 -16.81 0.06
C ASN A 521 9.93 -16.06 -0.91
N TRP A 522 11.24 -16.29 -0.89
CA TRP A 522 12.17 -15.57 -1.75
C TRP A 522 11.99 -15.94 -3.24
N PRO A 523 12.14 -14.96 -4.14
CA PRO A 523 12.10 -15.22 -5.58
C PRO A 523 13.17 -16.22 -6.02
N GLU A 524 12.88 -17.00 -7.05
CA GLU A 524 13.86 -17.92 -7.63
C GLU A 524 15.14 -17.18 -8.05
N GLY A 525 16.29 -17.66 -7.59
CA GLY A 525 17.60 -17.10 -7.91
C GLY A 525 17.98 -15.85 -7.09
N ILE A 526 17.14 -15.42 -6.14
CA ILE A 526 17.45 -14.34 -5.22
C ILE A 526 17.82 -14.92 -3.85
N GLN A 527 18.93 -14.45 -3.31
CA GLN A 527 19.29 -14.63 -1.91
C GLN A 527 19.57 -13.26 -1.34
N TYR A 528 18.85 -12.88 -0.29
CA TYR A 528 19.03 -11.58 0.33
C TYR A 528 20.34 -11.56 1.14
N ASP A 529 21.29 -10.78 0.64
CA ASP A 529 22.61 -10.50 1.18
C ASP A 529 22.96 -9.04 0.81
N PRO A 530 22.38 -8.06 1.55
CA PRO A 530 22.53 -6.64 1.28
C PRO A 530 23.96 -6.11 1.55
N GLU A 531 24.80 -6.91 2.22
CA GLU A 531 26.22 -6.59 2.47
C GLU A 531 27.14 -7.16 1.40
N ASN A 532 26.68 -8.20 0.68
CA ASN A 532 27.48 -9.01 -0.25
C ASN A 532 28.76 -9.54 0.40
N ASP A 533 28.62 -10.06 1.62
CA ASP A 533 29.70 -10.67 2.40
C ASP A 533 29.48 -12.17 2.63
N GLY A 534 28.38 -12.73 2.09
CA GLY A 534 27.96 -14.12 2.27
C GLY A 534 27.02 -14.35 3.45
N THR A 535 26.71 -13.31 4.24
CA THR A 535 25.76 -13.39 5.35
C THR A 535 24.34 -13.25 4.84
N ILE A 536 23.73 -14.40 4.55
CA ILE A 536 22.34 -14.48 4.11
C ILE A 536 21.40 -14.04 5.25
N LEU A 537 20.40 -13.23 4.93
CA LEU A 537 19.39 -12.80 5.90
C LEU A 537 18.61 -13.98 6.48
N GLY A 538 18.41 -13.97 7.81
CA GLY A 538 17.40 -14.80 8.47
C GLY A 538 16.06 -14.08 8.54
N SER A 539 15.12 -14.65 9.29
CA SER A 539 13.83 -14.00 9.56
C SER A 539 14.04 -12.66 10.27
N LEU A 540 13.51 -11.58 9.68
CA LEU A 540 13.56 -10.24 10.24
C LEU A 540 12.42 -9.97 11.23
N GLY A 541 11.41 -10.84 11.27
CA GLY A 541 10.20 -10.65 12.06
C GLY A 541 9.09 -11.62 11.66
N VAL A 542 7.91 -11.42 12.24
CA VAL A 542 6.72 -12.22 11.94
C VAL A 542 5.69 -11.43 11.12
N HIS A 543 5.12 -12.06 10.09
CA HIS A 543 4.02 -11.52 9.31
C HIS A 543 2.76 -12.37 9.52
N GLU A 544 1.62 -11.71 9.65
CA GLU A 544 0.28 -12.27 9.53
C GLU A 544 -0.74 -11.13 9.37
N HIS A 545 -1.98 -11.50 9.10
CA HIS A 545 -3.12 -10.60 9.10
C HIS A 545 -4.08 -10.90 10.26
N TRP A 546 -4.74 -9.87 10.78
CA TRP A 546 -5.76 -10.04 11.81
C TRP A 546 -6.98 -10.84 11.33
N ASN A 547 -7.78 -11.35 12.27
CA ASN A 547 -9.02 -12.08 12.03
C ASN A 547 -10.06 -11.28 11.22
N ASN A 548 -10.30 -10.02 11.60
CA ASN A 548 -11.22 -9.11 10.94
C ASN A 548 -10.97 -7.65 11.37
N SER A 549 -11.53 -6.71 10.61
CA SER A 549 -11.34 -5.26 10.80
C SER A 549 -12.02 -4.68 12.04
N VAL A 550 -12.95 -5.39 12.68
CA VAL A 550 -13.62 -4.93 13.90
C VAL A 550 -12.77 -5.33 15.10
N ASP A 551 -12.54 -6.62 15.27
CA ASP A 551 -11.84 -7.16 16.44
C ASP A 551 -10.34 -6.88 16.39
N LYS A 552 -9.73 -6.86 15.20
CA LYS A 552 -8.29 -6.64 14.99
C LYS A 552 -7.46 -7.55 15.91
N GLN A 553 -7.72 -8.85 15.89
CA GLN A 553 -7.01 -9.85 16.70
C GLN A 553 -6.07 -10.68 15.85
N TYR A 554 -4.81 -10.73 16.26
CA TYR A 554 -3.77 -11.58 15.72
C TYR A 554 -3.65 -12.90 16.48
N SER A 555 -2.78 -13.80 16.02
CA SER A 555 -2.69 -15.15 16.58
C SER A 555 -2.42 -15.17 18.09
N ARG A 556 -1.55 -14.27 18.59
CA ARG A 556 -1.26 -14.18 20.04
C ARG A 556 -2.34 -13.47 20.85
N ASP A 557 -3.22 -12.70 20.20
CA ASP A 557 -4.39 -12.10 20.87
C ASP A 557 -5.48 -13.15 21.14
N LEU A 558 -5.55 -14.18 20.29
CA LEU A 558 -6.50 -15.29 20.39
C LEU A 558 -5.99 -16.40 21.31
N ASP A 559 -4.69 -16.70 21.24
CA ASP A 559 -4.02 -17.68 22.09
C ASP A 559 -2.63 -17.17 22.48
N THR A 560 -2.47 -16.81 23.76
CA THR A 560 -1.20 -16.29 24.29
C THR A 560 -0.01 -17.27 24.18
N THR A 561 -0.27 -18.56 23.92
CA THR A 561 0.76 -19.60 23.71
C THR A 561 1.12 -19.79 22.23
N ALA A 562 0.35 -19.21 21.31
CA ALA A 562 0.64 -19.24 19.89
C ALA A 562 1.90 -18.43 19.55
N LYS A 563 2.43 -18.67 18.35
CA LYS A 563 3.39 -17.77 17.69
C LYS A 563 2.61 -16.72 16.91
N GLY A 564 3.24 -15.59 16.61
CA GLY A 564 2.59 -14.53 15.83
C GLY A 564 2.75 -13.14 16.41
N ILE A 565 1.91 -12.25 15.92
CA ILE A 565 1.72 -10.89 16.35
C ILE A 565 0.82 -10.86 17.59
N GLU A 566 1.16 -9.98 18.53
CA GLU A 566 0.33 -9.56 19.68
C GLU A 566 0.07 -8.06 19.52
N LEU A 567 -1.20 -7.66 19.37
CA LEU A 567 -1.57 -6.25 19.24
C LEU A 567 -2.10 -5.72 20.57
N ILE A 568 -1.27 -4.94 21.27
CA ILE A 568 -1.65 -4.24 22.50
C ILE A 568 -2.35 -2.94 22.13
N LYS A 569 -3.65 -2.83 22.43
CA LYS A 569 -4.50 -1.67 22.11
C LYS A 569 -4.64 -0.80 23.36
N LEU A 570 -4.16 0.43 23.29
CA LEU A 570 -4.17 1.39 24.40
C LEU A 570 -4.84 2.70 23.99
N GLY A 571 -5.20 3.47 25.01
CA GLY A 571 -5.69 4.83 24.86
C GLY A 571 -7.17 4.97 25.20
N LYS A 572 -7.73 6.12 24.85
CA LYS A 572 -9.12 6.45 25.17
C LYS A 572 -10.01 5.65 24.24
N VAL A 573 -10.58 4.56 24.75
CA VAL A 573 -11.79 4.02 24.17
C VAL A 573 -12.82 5.12 24.34
N THR A 574 -13.01 5.96 23.33
CA THR A 574 -14.26 6.68 23.22
C THR A 574 -15.29 5.56 23.16
N SER A 575 -16.01 5.38 24.26
CA SER A 575 -17.21 4.58 24.21
C SER A 575 -18.03 5.21 23.10
N VAL A 576 -18.09 4.54 21.96
CA VAL A 576 -19.26 4.64 21.14
C VAL A 576 -20.34 4.04 22.04
N GLN A 577 -20.99 4.91 22.81
CA GLN A 577 -22.43 4.78 22.92
C GLN A 577 -22.84 4.59 21.48
N HIS A 578 -23.34 3.40 21.15
CA HIS A 578 -23.92 3.11 19.85
C HIS A 578 -25.09 4.10 19.71
N SER A 579 -24.79 5.35 19.38
CA SER A 579 -25.51 6.08 18.39
C SER A 579 -24.89 5.57 17.10
N PRO A 580 -25.44 4.47 16.52
CA PRO A 580 -25.36 4.39 15.08
C PRO A 580 -25.88 5.75 14.58
N VAL A 581 -25.50 6.20 13.39
CA VAL A 581 -26.45 7.05 12.64
C VAL A 581 -27.80 6.38 12.86
N ALA A 582 -28.70 6.97 13.65
CA ALA A 582 -29.78 6.22 14.27
C ALA A 582 -30.45 5.47 13.13
N MET A 583 -30.18 4.16 13.03
CA MET A 583 -30.90 3.37 12.06
C MET A 583 -32.28 3.45 12.65
N ASP A 584 -33.20 4.06 11.92
CA ASP A 584 -34.59 4.20 12.37
C ASP A 584 -35.24 2.83 12.61
N PHE A 585 -34.51 1.73 12.42
CA PHE A 585 -34.90 0.39 12.81
C PHE A 585 -33.72 -0.53 13.19
N LYS A 586 -34.03 -1.64 13.88
CA LYS A 586 -33.12 -2.77 14.16
C LYS A 586 -33.76 -4.08 13.69
N LEU A 587 -33.15 -4.80 12.74
CA LEU A 587 -33.57 -6.16 12.37
C LEU A 587 -32.89 -7.19 13.28
N ASN A 588 -33.68 -8.06 13.92
CA ASN A 588 -33.16 -9.15 14.74
C ASN A 588 -32.95 -10.43 13.92
N GLN A 589 -32.18 -11.36 14.48
CA GLN A 589 -32.07 -12.71 13.92
C GLN A 589 -33.42 -13.42 14.04
N ASN A 590 -33.90 -14.04 12.94
CA ASN A 590 -35.10 -14.85 12.97
C ASN A 590 -34.97 -16.00 13.99
N TYR A 591 -36.06 -16.30 14.69
CA TYR A 591 -36.09 -17.38 15.69
C TYR A 591 -37.34 -18.24 15.50
N PRO A 592 -37.22 -19.59 15.49
CA PRO A 592 -35.97 -20.36 15.53
C PRO A 592 -35.11 -20.19 14.25
N ASN A 593 -33.81 -20.47 14.33
CA ASN A 593 -32.88 -20.60 13.19
C ASN A 593 -31.74 -21.59 13.53
N PRO A 594 -31.64 -22.78 12.88
CA PRO A 594 -32.50 -23.28 11.81
C PRO A 594 -33.97 -23.45 12.20
N PHE A 595 -34.88 -23.44 11.23
CA PHE A 595 -36.33 -23.52 11.47
C PHE A 595 -37.02 -24.59 10.63
N ASN A 596 -38.17 -25.07 11.13
CA ASN A 596 -39.04 -26.04 10.45
C ASN A 596 -40.50 -25.94 10.96
N PRO A 597 -41.53 -25.73 10.11
CA PRO A 597 -41.50 -25.04 8.82
C PRO A 597 -41.66 -23.51 8.98
N ALA A 598 -41.77 -23.01 10.23
CA ALA A 598 -42.04 -21.61 10.52
C ALA A 598 -40.94 -20.93 11.34
N THR A 599 -40.71 -19.64 11.10
CA THR A 599 -39.82 -18.78 11.87
C THR A 599 -40.41 -17.39 12.01
N THR A 600 -40.08 -16.70 13.10
CA THR A 600 -40.50 -15.32 13.33
C THR A 600 -39.31 -14.39 13.07
N ILE A 601 -39.52 -13.41 12.19
CA ILE A 601 -38.59 -12.32 11.91
C ILE A 601 -39.06 -11.12 12.74
N SER A 602 -38.24 -10.68 13.69
CA SER A 602 -38.55 -9.52 14.52
C SER A 602 -37.69 -8.31 14.15
N PHE A 603 -38.28 -7.12 14.22
CA PHE A 603 -37.57 -5.87 14.04
C PHE A 603 -38.21 -4.77 14.88
N ASN A 604 -37.43 -3.78 15.29
CA ASN A 604 -37.91 -2.61 16.01
C ASN A 604 -37.85 -1.39 15.10
N LEU A 605 -38.90 -0.57 15.08
CA LEU A 605 -38.93 0.73 14.42
C LEU A 605 -38.87 1.84 15.48
N ASN A 606 -38.01 2.83 15.28
CA ASN A 606 -37.88 3.98 16.19
C ASN A 606 -38.84 5.12 15.83
N LYS A 607 -39.41 5.10 14.63
CA LYS A 607 -40.43 6.03 14.11
C LYS A 607 -41.33 5.30 13.12
N SER A 608 -42.50 5.86 12.83
CA SER A 608 -43.38 5.35 11.79
C SER A 608 -42.73 5.45 10.39
N ALA A 609 -42.69 4.36 9.64
CA ALA A 609 -41.97 4.27 8.35
C ALA A 609 -42.61 3.27 7.39
N GLN A 610 -42.32 3.41 6.09
CA GLN A 610 -42.74 2.43 5.08
C GLN A 610 -41.76 1.26 5.11
N VAL A 611 -42.25 0.04 5.38
CA VAL A 611 -41.41 -1.14 5.57
C VAL A 611 -41.73 -2.21 4.53
N LYS A 612 -40.69 -2.68 3.83
CA LYS A 612 -40.75 -3.83 2.94
C LYS A 612 -39.84 -4.96 3.42
N LEU A 613 -40.42 -6.10 3.79
CA LEU A 613 -39.69 -7.32 4.17
C LEU A 613 -39.83 -8.38 3.08
N SER A 614 -38.70 -8.83 2.51
CA SER A 614 -38.64 -9.78 1.40
C SER A 614 -37.71 -10.95 1.69
N ILE A 615 -38.06 -12.13 1.19
CA ILE A 615 -37.28 -13.37 1.29
C ILE A 615 -36.65 -13.71 -0.06
N TYR A 616 -35.39 -14.08 -0.05
CA TYR A 616 -34.60 -14.50 -1.21
C TYR A 616 -33.99 -15.89 -0.96
N ASP A 617 -33.80 -16.66 -2.02
CA ASP A 617 -33.05 -17.92 -1.97
C ASP A 617 -31.53 -17.68 -2.07
N ALA A 618 -30.74 -18.75 -1.96
CA ALA A 618 -29.27 -18.69 -2.03
C ALA A 618 -28.72 -18.14 -3.36
N LEU A 619 -29.51 -18.12 -4.44
CA LEU A 619 -29.14 -17.55 -5.73
C LEU A 619 -29.59 -16.08 -5.87
N GLY A 620 -30.14 -15.48 -4.81
CA GLY A 620 -30.65 -14.12 -4.81
C GLY A 620 -32.01 -13.96 -5.50
N ARG A 621 -32.73 -15.06 -5.81
CA ARG A 621 -34.06 -14.99 -6.43
C ARG A 621 -35.09 -14.69 -5.36
N LEU A 622 -36.00 -13.76 -5.66
CA LEU A 622 -37.10 -13.39 -4.76
C LEU A 622 -38.07 -14.57 -4.58
N VAL A 623 -38.26 -14.99 -3.33
CA VAL A 623 -39.15 -16.10 -2.94
C VAL A 623 -40.52 -15.59 -2.57
N LYS A 624 -40.59 -14.58 -1.69
CA LYS A 624 -41.84 -14.00 -1.18
C LYS A 624 -41.60 -12.62 -0.58
N VAL A 625 -42.53 -11.69 -0.75
CA VAL A 625 -42.61 -10.45 0.04
C VAL A 625 -43.54 -10.74 1.21
N LEU A 626 -43.05 -10.60 2.45
CA LEU A 626 -43.82 -10.89 3.67
C LEU A 626 -44.60 -9.68 4.17
N LEU A 627 -44.04 -8.49 3.94
CA LEU A 627 -44.62 -7.22 4.38
C LEU A 627 -44.23 -6.13 3.39
N ASN A 628 -45.14 -5.22 3.09
CA ASN A 628 -44.89 -3.99 2.35
C ASN A 628 -45.92 -2.94 2.77
N ASP A 629 -45.77 -2.37 3.96
CA ASP A 629 -46.78 -1.53 4.58
C ASP A 629 -46.16 -0.40 5.43
N GLN A 630 -46.95 0.62 5.73
CA GLN A 630 -46.58 1.69 6.64
C GLN A 630 -46.80 1.21 8.08
N LEU A 631 -45.73 1.10 8.86
CA LEU A 631 -45.78 0.63 10.24
C LEU A 631 -45.51 1.77 11.21
N SER A 632 -46.15 1.73 12.38
CA SER A 632 -45.88 2.64 13.49
C SER A 632 -44.58 2.31 14.20
N GLU A 633 -44.04 3.26 14.97
CA GLU A 633 -42.95 2.99 15.91
C GLU A 633 -43.27 1.80 16.84
N GLY A 634 -42.23 1.07 17.25
CA GLY A 634 -42.32 -0.08 18.13
C GLY A 634 -41.84 -1.41 17.53
N HIS A 635 -42.05 -2.49 18.29
CA HIS A 635 -41.56 -3.82 17.97
C HIS A 635 -42.56 -4.60 17.10
N HIS A 636 -42.08 -5.17 16.00
CA HIS A 636 -42.87 -5.90 15.01
C HIS A 636 -42.37 -7.32 14.85
N ASN A 637 -43.30 -8.27 14.67
CA ASN A 637 -43.03 -9.69 14.49
C ASN A 637 -43.76 -10.20 13.25
N ILE A 638 -43.02 -10.68 12.26
CA ILE A 638 -43.57 -11.22 11.01
C ILE A 638 -43.18 -12.69 10.89
N GLU A 639 -44.18 -13.56 10.78
CA GLU A 639 -43.96 -14.99 10.61
C GLU A 639 -43.78 -15.37 9.13
N TRP A 640 -42.83 -16.26 8.87
CA TRP A 640 -42.72 -16.92 7.57
C TRP A 640 -42.84 -18.44 7.73
N ASN A 641 -43.80 -19.03 7.03
CA ASN A 641 -44.15 -20.45 7.06
C ASN A 641 -43.52 -21.28 5.93
N SER A 642 -42.33 -20.89 5.44
CA SER A 642 -41.61 -21.56 4.35
C SER A 642 -42.39 -21.68 3.02
N THR A 643 -43.27 -20.72 2.70
CA THR A 643 -43.99 -20.67 1.41
C THR A 643 -43.43 -19.60 0.47
N ASN A 644 -43.55 -19.82 -0.84
CA ASN A 644 -43.28 -18.83 -1.87
C ASN A 644 -44.52 -17.94 -2.15
N SER A 645 -44.43 -17.07 -3.15
CA SER A 645 -45.53 -16.19 -3.59
C SER A 645 -46.79 -16.92 -4.07
N SER A 646 -46.69 -18.17 -4.54
CA SER A 646 -47.84 -18.99 -4.95
C SER A 646 -48.43 -19.84 -3.81
N GLY A 647 -47.95 -19.67 -2.57
CA GLY A 647 -48.37 -20.48 -1.42
C GLY A 647 -47.76 -21.89 -1.37
N ALA A 648 -46.87 -22.24 -2.30
CA ALA A 648 -46.21 -23.54 -2.31
C ALA A 648 -45.01 -23.56 -1.36
N SER A 649 -44.78 -24.68 -0.68
CA SER A 649 -43.64 -24.83 0.23
C SER A 649 -42.31 -24.83 -0.53
N VAL A 650 -41.31 -24.11 -0.01
CA VAL A 650 -39.94 -24.07 -0.57
C VAL A 650 -39.07 -25.19 0.01
N GLY A 651 -37.97 -25.54 -0.66
CA GLY A 651 -37.08 -26.65 -0.24
C GLY A 651 -36.15 -26.29 0.93
N SER A 652 -35.58 -27.28 1.63
CA SER A 652 -34.53 -27.05 2.63
C SER A 652 -33.34 -26.30 2.02
N GLY A 653 -32.72 -25.40 2.78
CA GLY A 653 -31.59 -24.61 2.29
C GLY A 653 -31.40 -23.28 2.99
N VAL A 654 -30.45 -22.49 2.48
CA VAL A 654 -30.15 -21.14 2.95
C VAL A 654 -31.07 -20.14 2.25
N TYR A 655 -31.67 -19.27 3.04
CA TYR A 655 -32.45 -18.14 2.58
C TYR A 655 -31.94 -16.86 3.22
N ILE A 656 -32.21 -15.73 2.57
CA ILE A 656 -31.86 -14.40 3.06
C ILE A 656 -33.16 -13.60 3.18
N TYR A 657 -33.41 -12.99 4.33
CA TYR A 657 -34.46 -11.99 4.46
C TYR A 657 -33.83 -10.59 4.46
N LYS A 658 -34.45 -9.69 3.71
CA LYS A 658 -34.05 -8.29 3.54
C LYS A 658 -35.21 -7.41 3.95
N ILE A 659 -34.95 -6.47 4.85
CA ILE A 659 -35.87 -5.39 5.20
C ILE A 659 -35.40 -4.10 4.54
N THR A 660 -36.33 -3.32 4.02
CA THR A 660 -36.12 -1.97 3.50
C THR A 660 -37.07 -1.04 4.23
N VAL A 661 -36.54 0.04 4.80
CA VAL A 661 -37.30 1.01 5.60
C VAL A 661 -37.08 2.39 4.98
N GLU A 662 -38.18 3.05 4.63
CA GLU A 662 -38.17 4.40 4.06
C GLU A 662 -38.81 5.37 5.06
N ALA A 663 -38.02 6.33 5.53
CA ALA A 663 -38.42 7.34 6.51
C ALA A 663 -37.76 8.69 6.17
N GLU A 664 -38.52 9.79 6.23
CA GLU A 664 -38.00 11.17 6.11
C GLU A 664 -37.02 11.38 4.92
N ASN A 665 -37.37 10.85 3.72
CA ASN A 665 -36.55 10.87 2.49
C ASN A 665 -35.21 10.11 2.55
N LYS A 666 -35.04 9.18 3.51
CA LYS A 666 -33.91 8.26 3.61
C LYS A 666 -34.38 6.82 3.40
N LEU A 667 -33.58 6.05 2.67
CA LEU A 667 -33.82 4.63 2.41
C LEU A 667 -32.77 3.80 3.15
N PHE A 668 -33.21 2.98 4.10
CA PHE A 668 -32.36 2.08 4.84
C PHE A 668 -32.64 0.62 4.44
N SER A 669 -31.61 -0.23 4.46
CA SER A 669 -31.75 -1.63 4.09
C SER A 669 -30.82 -2.52 4.91
N GLN A 670 -31.36 -3.62 5.45
CA GLN A 670 -30.58 -4.62 6.20
C GLN A 670 -31.00 -6.03 5.77
N SER A 671 -30.06 -6.97 5.76
CA SER A 671 -30.30 -8.37 5.41
C SER A 671 -29.69 -9.31 6.44
N LYS A 672 -30.31 -10.47 6.64
CA LYS A 672 -29.79 -11.54 7.51
C LYS A 672 -30.09 -12.91 6.91
N LYS A 673 -29.26 -13.90 7.28
CA LYS A 673 -29.34 -15.29 6.81
C LYS A 673 -30.28 -16.12 7.68
N MET A 674 -31.04 -17.03 7.09
CA MET A 674 -31.81 -18.08 7.78
C MET A 674 -31.64 -19.44 7.10
N ILE A 675 -31.81 -20.52 7.86
CA ILE A 675 -31.62 -21.91 7.43
C ILE A 675 -32.93 -22.66 7.63
N LEU A 676 -33.55 -23.11 6.54
CA LEU A 676 -34.71 -23.99 6.57
C LEU A 676 -34.25 -25.45 6.54
N ILE A 677 -34.67 -26.23 7.54
CA ILE A 677 -34.48 -27.67 7.59
C ILE A 677 -35.88 -28.30 7.55
N LYS A 678 -36.14 -29.20 6.61
CA LYS A 678 -37.38 -29.98 6.58
C LYS A 678 -37.20 -31.34 7.22
#